data_AF-A0A174U9K6-F1
#
_entry.id   AF-A0A174U9K6-F1
#
_cell.length_a   1.000
_cell.length_b   1.000
_cell.length_c   1.000
_cell.angle_alpha   90.00
_cell.angle_beta   90.00
_cell.angle_gamma   90.00
#
_symmetry.space_group_name_H-M   'P 1'
#
loop_
_entity.id
_entity.type
_entity.pdbx_description
1 polymer ?
#
loop_
_entity_poly.entity_id
_entity_poly.type
_entity_poly.pdbx_seq_one_letter_code
_entity_poly.pdbx_strand_id
1 'polypeptide(L)'
;MKTLYFKLTLCFFLLLAGNATQGIWAQQELIQISGIVLDEHGDPLPGANISVKGKEKTGTITDMDGNFSMKGLAPKTTLIVSFMGYKSKEIVVAQTDKKMRISLTPDSESLDEVVVVGMGTQRKVSVVGAVTSVNPAAISAPSTSVANMLGGVVPGIIAVDRSGEPGQDVSEFWIRGISTFGANQSALVLIDGIEGNLNDLDPSDIESFSILKDASATAVYGVRGANGVVLVTTRSGQEGRTKVTWKSSMSVSYSPRMPEYLGAYDYASLANEARVVSNMDPLYSPTELEIIKAGLDNDLYPNVNWQKEILKDATINHQHYLNVSGGGKVARYFVSVGGTFKDAIFKQDKVNKYNTNVKWAKYNFRAKVDMNLTPSTVMGLAMDGAIVEDRAPGFGTNNDALWAAQAYLTPLTVPLRYSNGMLPAYGKNGEQISPYILLNHTGFKKGNRTTMNINFTLRQNFGKWIKGLNARAMFSYHNNNTHDVVRQKMPDLYKAFGRYNDGSLMTQRTVSASNIQFGKKAASDRRYYFESQITYERLFNQEHRVTGLIHYYMQSTETTEANDEIASIPKRYQALSARATYSYRDAYLVEGNVGYTGSENFEPGKQFGLFPSIALGWIPTQYEFMQNHAGWLNFLKIRASYGEVGNDQIGGGRRFPYLTLINFGGGSRWGTNGLTEKQIGANNLHWEVAKKYNLGIDFQFLNDKIGGTVDIFKDTRDNIFQERKMMPSEVGVVTNPYTNVGRMRSSGIDGNIYLNQKIDEHNSFTVRANMTYAVSKVVHWDQDAVRYPYQSYSDVNYGVMRGLVALGLFQSKDEINRSPKQTYGEVRPGDIRYKDVNADGKIDDDDIVPIAHSNVPQIQYGFALEYRYKRWTISALFTGAAKVNFLYGGSGFYPFSGGEVGNVLSIVNDPKNRWTPAWYSGDPSTENPNARFPRLTYGTNQNNNRASTFWLADGSYLRWKSLDISYRIGANKVLRTVGISDMNLQFVGQNLAVWDSVKLWDPGQASKNGAVYPLQRTFSIQLTATF
;
A
#
# COMPACT_ATOMS: atom_id res chain seq x y z
N MET A 1 56.38 21.64 16.06
CA MET A 1 55.69 22.32 14.94
C MET A 1 56.56 23.29 14.11
N LYS A 2 57.91 23.21 14.10
CA LYS A 2 58.77 23.98 13.17
C LYS A 2 59.60 23.14 12.19
N THR A 3 59.68 21.82 12.39
CA THR A 3 60.43 20.89 11.51
C THR A 3 59.58 20.17 10.47
N LEU A 4 58.24 20.21 10.58
CA LEU A 4 57.33 19.63 9.58
C LEU A 4 57.05 20.60 8.42
N TYR A 5 56.99 21.90 8.70
CA TYR A 5 56.87 22.93 7.66
C TYR A 5 58.13 23.02 6.79
N PHE A 6 59.34 22.90 7.36
CA PHE A 6 60.58 22.99 6.58
C PHE A 6 60.78 21.80 5.62
N LYS A 7 60.29 20.60 5.97
CA LYS A 7 60.34 19.43 5.07
C LYS A 7 59.27 19.45 3.97
N LEU A 8 58.10 20.07 4.22
CA LEU A 8 57.07 20.24 3.20
C LEU A 8 57.40 21.38 2.21
N THR A 9 58.05 22.46 2.64
CA THR A 9 58.47 23.53 1.71
C THR A 9 59.65 23.11 0.84
N LEU A 10 60.56 22.26 1.35
CA LEU A 10 61.69 21.72 0.58
C LEU A 10 61.25 20.66 -0.46
N CYS A 11 60.23 19.85 -0.16
CA CYS A 11 59.60 18.97 -1.16
C CYS A 11 58.78 19.75 -2.21
N PHE A 12 58.19 20.89 -1.84
CA PHE A 12 57.46 21.74 -2.79
C PHE A 12 58.42 22.52 -3.72
N PHE A 13 59.63 22.88 -3.26
CA PHE A 13 60.64 23.53 -4.10
C PHE A 13 61.44 22.54 -4.99
N LEU A 14 61.61 21.28 -4.57
CA LEU A 14 62.25 20.23 -5.39
C LEU A 14 61.30 19.57 -6.41
N LEU A 15 59.99 19.68 -6.24
CA LEU A 15 58.99 19.33 -7.27
C LEU A 15 58.77 20.45 -8.31
N LEU A 16 59.34 21.63 -8.10
CA LEU A 16 59.28 22.78 -9.02
C LEU A 16 60.58 22.99 -9.85
N ALA A 17 61.61 22.17 -9.64
CA ALA A 17 62.91 22.27 -10.33
C ALA A 17 63.31 21.02 -11.15
N GLY A 18 62.34 20.20 -11.55
CA GLY A 18 62.57 18.96 -12.29
C GLY A 18 61.54 18.72 -13.38
N ASN A 19 61.37 19.70 -14.30
CA ASN A 19 60.83 19.51 -15.65
C ASN A 19 61.06 20.78 -16.48
N ALA A 20 62.33 21.11 -16.70
CA ALA A 20 62.75 22.01 -17.78
C ALA A 20 63.43 21.16 -18.85
N THR A 21 62.63 20.40 -19.60
CA THR A 21 63.02 19.90 -20.92
C THR A 21 62.30 20.72 -21.96
N GLN A 22 63.07 21.17 -22.94
CA GLN A 22 62.73 22.13 -23.97
C GLN A 22 61.43 21.74 -24.69
N GLY A 23 60.42 22.61 -24.58
CA GLY A 23 59.23 22.56 -25.41
C GLY A 23 59.59 22.93 -26.84
N ILE A 24 59.93 21.93 -27.64
CA ILE A 24 59.88 22.04 -29.09
C ILE A 24 58.40 22.24 -29.43
N TRP A 25 58.06 23.42 -29.96
CA TRP A 25 56.77 23.67 -30.57
C TRP A 25 56.66 22.79 -31.83
N ALA A 26 56.21 21.56 -31.65
CA ALA A 26 55.67 20.78 -32.75
C ALA A 26 54.34 21.45 -33.13
N GLN A 27 54.36 22.15 -34.26
CA GLN A 27 53.16 22.63 -34.94
C GLN A 27 52.36 21.37 -35.31
N GLN A 28 51.41 20.97 -34.45
CA GLN A 28 50.51 19.85 -34.73
C GLN A 28 49.71 20.24 -35.97
N GLU A 29 49.97 19.56 -37.09
CA GLU A 29 49.18 19.73 -38.30
C GLU A 29 47.70 19.49 -37.96
N LEU A 30 46.91 20.54 -38.13
CA LEU A 30 45.48 20.48 -37.94
C LEU A 30 44.90 19.60 -39.06
N ILE A 31 44.15 18.58 -38.67
CA ILE A 31 43.53 17.65 -39.62
C ILE A 31 42.19 18.20 -40.12
N GLN A 32 41.88 17.87 -41.37
CA GLN A 32 40.60 18.19 -42.01
C GLN A 32 39.79 16.90 -42.19
N ILE A 33 38.51 16.94 -41.85
CA ILE A 33 37.58 15.84 -42.05
C ILE A 33 36.45 16.31 -42.98
N SER A 34 36.18 15.57 -44.03
CA SER A 34 35.03 15.77 -44.93
C SER A 34 34.39 14.43 -45.24
N GLY A 35 33.07 14.39 -45.38
CA GLY A 35 32.36 13.14 -45.53
C GLY A 35 30.86 13.29 -45.74
N ILE A 36 30.15 12.16 -45.77
CA ILE A 36 28.69 12.07 -45.90
C ILE A 36 28.12 11.27 -44.73
N VAL A 37 27.01 11.75 -44.18
CA VAL A 37 26.21 11.02 -43.18
C VAL A 37 25.03 10.36 -43.89
N LEU A 38 24.88 9.06 -43.68
CA LEU A 38 23.88 8.21 -44.33
C LEU A 38 23.02 7.52 -43.27
N ASP A 39 21.83 7.07 -43.65
CA ASP A 39 21.04 6.15 -42.84
C ASP A 39 21.50 4.68 -43.04
N GLU A 40 20.68 3.73 -42.60
CA GLU A 40 20.92 2.28 -42.72
C GLU A 40 20.59 1.71 -44.10
N HIS A 41 19.83 2.44 -44.91
CA HIS A 41 19.46 2.09 -46.29
C HIS A 41 20.40 2.71 -47.34
N GLY A 42 21.29 3.62 -46.90
CA GLY A 42 22.28 4.28 -47.73
C GLY A 42 21.83 5.63 -48.26
N ASP A 43 20.71 6.16 -47.76
CA ASP A 43 20.20 7.49 -48.12
C ASP A 43 20.89 8.59 -47.30
N PRO A 44 21.16 9.77 -47.89
CA PRO A 44 21.81 10.88 -47.20
C PRO A 44 20.94 11.49 -46.11
N LEU A 45 21.56 11.83 -44.97
CA LEU A 45 20.89 12.46 -43.82
C LEU A 45 21.20 13.96 -43.74
N PRO A 46 20.33 14.83 -44.29
CA PRO A 46 20.48 16.28 -44.18
C PRO A 46 20.11 16.79 -42.78
N GLY A 47 20.92 17.67 -42.20
CA GLY A 47 20.70 18.23 -40.87
C GLY A 47 21.29 17.44 -39.69
N ALA A 48 22.12 16.42 -39.93
CA ALA A 48 22.89 15.72 -38.91
C ALA A 48 23.94 16.65 -38.29
N ASN A 49 24.01 16.67 -36.95
CA ASN A 49 24.94 17.50 -36.20
C ASN A 49 26.23 16.72 -35.92
N ILE A 50 27.38 17.30 -36.24
CA ILE A 50 28.71 16.73 -35.99
C ILE A 50 29.46 17.69 -35.07
N SER A 51 29.80 17.24 -33.86
CA SER A 51 30.46 18.08 -32.85
C SER A 51 31.67 17.39 -32.23
N VAL A 52 32.62 18.18 -31.72
CA VAL A 52 33.79 17.65 -30.99
C VAL A 52 33.42 17.35 -29.53
N LYS A 53 33.68 16.12 -29.08
CA LYS A 53 33.42 15.68 -27.70
C LYS A 53 34.15 16.58 -26.70
N GLY A 54 33.39 17.27 -25.84
CA GLY A 54 33.90 18.21 -24.85
C GLY A 54 34.15 19.64 -25.34
N LYS A 55 33.88 19.95 -26.63
CA LYS A 55 33.95 21.31 -27.22
C LYS A 55 32.72 21.57 -28.09
N GLU A 56 31.57 21.77 -27.45
CA GLU A 56 30.25 21.88 -28.12
C GLU A 56 30.13 23.07 -29.10
N LYS A 57 31.00 24.08 -28.99
CA LYS A 57 31.07 25.21 -29.94
C LYS A 57 31.84 24.91 -31.24
N THR A 58 32.48 23.75 -31.33
CA THR A 58 33.25 23.32 -32.50
C THR A 58 32.52 22.15 -33.15
N GLY A 59 31.64 22.48 -34.10
CA GLY A 59 30.80 21.53 -34.82
C GLY A 59 30.34 22.05 -36.18
N THR A 60 29.76 21.18 -36.99
CA THR A 60 29.13 21.50 -38.28
C THR A 60 27.85 20.68 -38.45
N ILE A 61 27.01 21.05 -39.40
CA ILE A 61 25.77 20.35 -39.75
C ILE A 61 25.89 19.85 -41.18
N THR A 62 25.29 18.70 -41.51
CA THR A 62 25.25 18.21 -42.90
C THR A 62 24.36 19.08 -43.79
N ASP A 63 24.78 19.25 -45.05
CA ASP A 63 23.99 19.92 -46.08
C ASP A 63 22.83 19.05 -46.62
N MET A 64 22.10 19.54 -47.63
CA MET A 64 20.94 18.85 -48.21
C MET A 64 21.28 17.49 -48.85
N ASP A 65 22.54 17.27 -49.22
CA ASP A 65 23.04 16.03 -49.80
C ASP A 65 23.72 15.14 -48.74
N GLY A 66 23.58 15.49 -47.46
CA GLY A 66 24.13 14.74 -46.33
C GLY A 66 25.64 14.95 -46.10
N ASN A 67 26.28 15.89 -46.81
CA ASN A 67 27.73 16.10 -46.71
C ASN A 67 28.10 17.03 -45.57
N PHE A 68 29.28 16.81 -44.97
CA PHE A 68 29.85 17.67 -43.94
C PHE A 68 31.35 17.91 -44.16
N SER A 69 31.85 19.02 -43.64
CA SER A 69 33.29 19.32 -43.62
C SER A 69 33.67 20.11 -42.37
N MET A 70 34.74 19.67 -41.70
CA MET A 70 35.34 20.31 -40.53
C MET A 70 36.84 20.50 -40.75
N LYS A 71 37.34 21.70 -40.46
CA LYS A 71 38.76 22.07 -40.56
C LYS A 71 39.27 22.45 -39.17
N GLY A 72 40.59 22.33 -38.95
CA GLY A 72 41.18 22.80 -37.70
C GLY A 72 41.07 21.84 -36.53
N LEU A 73 40.98 20.52 -36.76
CA LEU A 73 40.86 19.52 -35.70
C LEU A 73 42.24 19.00 -35.25
N ALA A 74 42.40 18.70 -33.96
CA ALA A 74 43.62 18.05 -33.47
C ALA A 74 43.58 16.53 -33.75
N PRO A 75 44.71 15.85 -34.00
CA PRO A 75 44.74 14.39 -34.12
C PRO A 75 44.19 13.67 -32.87
N LYS A 76 43.47 12.56 -33.08
CA LYS A 76 42.75 11.77 -32.04
C LYS A 76 41.56 12.48 -31.40
N THR A 77 40.97 13.46 -32.10
CA THR A 77 39.72 14.09 -31.65
C THR A 77 38.55 13.10 -31.79
N THR A 78 37.65 13.06 -30.81
CA THR A 78 36.40 12.28 -30.91
C THR A 78 35.29 13.18 -31.42
N LEU A 79 34.69 12.81 -32.55
CA LEU A 79 33.49 13.42 -33.10
C LEU A 79 32.27 12.69 -32.56
N ILE A 80 31.23 13.44 -32.21
CA ILE A 80 29.90 12.94 -31.90
C ILE A 80 29.00 13.35 -33.07
N VAL A 81 28.48 12.36 -33.77
CA VAL A 81 27.47 12.57 -34.81
C VAL A 81 26.12 12.23 -34.22
N SER A 82 25.19 13.19 -34.23
CA SER A 82 23.84 13.01 -33.74
C SER A 82 22.83 13.50 -34.77
N PHE A 83 21.75 12.75 -34.92
CA PHE A 83 20.62 13.15 -35.74
C PHE A 83 19.34 12.71 -35.03
N MET A 84 18.30 13.53 -35.15
CA MET A 84 17.04 13.29 -34.45
C MET A 84 16.40 12.00 -34.96
N GLY A 85 16.07 11.08 -34.04
CA GLY A 85 15.58 9.74 -34.38
C GLY A 85 16.65 8.68 -34.62
N TYR A 86 17.95 8.99 -34.38
CA TYR A 86 19.08 8.09 -34.59
C TYR A 86 20.03 8.06 -33.38
N LYS A 87 20.65 6.91 -33.11
CA LYS A 87 21.65 6.76 -32.04
C LYS A 87 22.88 7.61 -32.35
N SER A 88 23.30 8.40 -31.36
CA SER A 88 24.52 9.20 -31.48
C SER A 88 25.75 8.29 -31.62
N LYS A 89 26.58 8.56 -32.63
CA LYS A 89 27.76 7.75 -32.94
C LYS A 89 29.03 8.51 -32.62
N GLU A 90 29.89 7.92 -31.78
CA GLU A 90 31.21 8.47 -31.47
C GLU A 90 32.27 7.90 -32.42
N ILE A 91 33.07 8.78 -33.02
CA ILE A 91 34.13 8.37 -33.95
C ILE A 91 35.42 9.10 -33.61
N VAL A 92 36.50 8.36 -33.39
CA VAL A 92 37.84 8.92 -33.17
C VAL A 92 38.51 9.16 -34.51
N VAL A 93 38.84 10.41 -34.81
CA VAL A 93 39.56 10.80 -36.03
C VAL A 93 41.04 11.02 -35.74
N ALA A 94 41.88 10.12 -36.26
CA ALA A 94 43.33 10.12 -36.01
C ALA A 94 44.14 10.82 -37.11
N GLN A 95 43.62 10.92 -38.33
CA GLN A 95 44.28 11.49 -39.51
C GLN A 95 43.26 12.23 -40.41
N THR A 96 43.74 13.08 -41.33
CA THR A 96 42.91 13.76 -42.34
C THR A 96 42.19 12.73 -43.22
N ASP A 97 40.86 12.80 -43.29
CA ASP A 97 40.01 11.95 -44.12
C ASP A 97 38.95 12.81 -44.80
N LYS A 98 39.03 12.91 -46.13
CA LYS A 98 38.14 13.75 -46.96
C LYS A 98 36.99 12.97 -47.60
N LYS A 99 36.86 11.65 -47.33
CA LYS A 99 35.82 10.78 -47.90
C LYS A 99 35.16 9.91 -46.83
N MET A 100 34.97 10.47 -45.63
CA MET A 100 34.43 9.74 -44.50
C MET A 100 32.96 9.38 -44.73
N ARG A 101 32.58 8.11 -44.53
CA ARG A 101 31.19 7.66 -44.60
C ARG A 101 30.70 7.29 -43.21
N ILE A 102 29.65 7.96 -42.74
CA ILE A 102 29.10 7.77 -41.41
C ILE A 102 27.65 7.32 -41.53
N SER A 103 27.40 6.01 -41.40
CA SER A 103 26.02 5.50 -41.28
C SER A 103 25.57 5.55 -39.82
N LEU A 104 24.41 6.17 -39.59
CA LEU A 104 23.71 6.22 -38.32
C LEU A 104 22.60 5.17 -38.27
N THR A 105 22.40 4.57 -37.10
CA THR A 105 21.30 3.61 -36.87
C THR A 105 20.13 4.32 -36.18
N PRO A 106 18.87 4.09 -36.57
CA PRO A 106 17.70 4.64 -35.91
C PRO A 106 17.71 4.34 -34.41
N ASP A 107 17.21 5.30 -33.63
CA ASP A 107 17.06 5.18 -32.19
C ASP A 107 15.79 4.39 -31.87
N SER A 108 15.89 3.06 -31.94
CA SER A 108 14.81 2.12 -31.62
C SER A 108 14.64 1.85 -30.11
N GLU A 109 15.35 2.57 -29.23
CA GLU A 109 15.45 2.21 -27.81
C GLU A 109 14.11 2.23 -27.06
N SER A 110 13.10 2.97 -27.54
CA SER A 110 11.75 2.95 -26.97
C SER A 110 10.96 1.66 -27.27
N LEU A 111 11.25 0.99 -28.39
CA LEU A 111 10.55 -0.22 -28.86
C LEU A 111 11.12 -1.50 -28.25
N ASP A 112 12.40 -1.48 -27.86
CA ASP A 112 13.11 -2.60 -27.23
C ASP A 112 13.04 -2.57 -25.69
N GLU A 113 12.30 -1.63 -25.09
CA GLU A 113 12.06 -1.62 -23.64
C GLU A 113 11.43 -2.95 -23.22
N VAL A 114 12.04 -3.61 -22.23
CA VAL A 114 11.53 -4.87 -21.68
C VAL A 114 10.74 -4.63 -20.40
N VAL A 115 9.62 -5.33 -20.28
CA VAL A 115 8.81 -5.40 -19.07
C VAL A 115 8.91 -6.81 -18.51
N VAL A 116 8.98 -6.91 -17.18
CA VAL A 116 8.96 -8.21 -16.50
C VAL A 116 7.52 -8.70 -16.48
N VAL A 117 7.29 -9.87 -17.09
CA VAL A 117 5.96 -10.48 -17.24
C VAL A 117 6.00 -11.92 -16.78
N GLY A 118 5.30 -12.22 -15.70
CA GLY A 118 5.37 -13.55 -15.13
C GLY A 118 6.82 -13.92 -14.75
N MET A 119 7.24 -15.11 -15.17
CA MET A 119 8.57 -15.66 -14.93
C MET A 119 9.64 -15.26 -15.97
N GLY A 120 9.42 -14.20 -16.76
CA GLY A 120 10.39 -13.75 -17.78
C GLY A 120 10.27 -12.25 -18.12
N THR A 121 11.03 -11.83 -19.12
CA THR A 121 10.97 -10.47 -19.69
C THR A 121 10.43 -10.54 -21.11
N GLN A 122 9.57 -9.60 -21.49
CA GLN A 122 9.11 -9.43 -22.87
C GLN A 122 9.26 -7.97 -23.29
N ARG A 123 9.44 -7.73 -24.59
CA ARG A 123 9.37 -6.37 -25.12
C ARG A 123 7.98 -5.80 -24.86
N LYS A 124 7.92 -4.56 -24.37
CA LYS A 124 6.70 -3.85 -24.04
C LYS A 124 5.68 -3.86 -25.18
N VAL A 125 6.15 -3.67 -26.42
CA VAL A 125 5.31 -3.70 -27.63
C VAL A 125 4.65 -5.05 -27.85
N SER A 126 5.27 -6.16 -27.45
CA SER A 126 4.76 -7.52 -27.65
C SER A 126 3.83 -8.01 -26.52
N VAL A 127 3.74 -7.30 -25.39
CA VAL A 127 2.91 -7.70 -24.24
C VAL A 127 1.42 -7.51 -24.54
N VAL A 128 0.65 -8.60 -24.63
CA VAL A 128 -0.81 -8.54 -24.89
C VAL A 128 -1.66 -8.57 -23.62
N GLY A 129 -1.09 -9.00 -22.50
CA GLY A 129 -1.77 -8.98 -21.20
C GLY A 129 -1.79 -7.59 -20.55
N ALA A 130 -2.70 -7.40 -19.59
CA ALA A 130 -2.81 -6.20 -18.75
C ALA A 130 -1.70 -6.13 -17.71
N VAL A 131 -0.56 -5.57 -18.12
CA VAL A 131 0.62 -5.38 -17.27
C VAL A 131 0.92 -3.90 -17.11
N THR A 132 1.05 -3.44 -15.88
CA THR A 132 1.47 -2.07 -15.57
C THR A 132 2.85 -2.10 -14.94
N SER A 133 3.83 -1.56 -15.65
CA SER A 133 5.19 -1.39 -15.14
C SER A 133 5.35 0.00 -14.53
N VAL A 134 6.00 0.05 -13.37
CA VAL A 134 6.22 1.29 -12.62
C VAL A 134 7.69 1.37 -12.26
N ASN A 135 8.32 2.48 -12.65
CA ASN A 135 9.69 2.78 -12.26
C ASN A 135 9.68 3.48 -10.87
N PRO A 136 10.31 2.91 -9.83
CA PRO A 136 10.39 3.50 -8.49
C PRO A 136 11.01 4.90 -8.48
N ALA A 137 11.90 5.23 -9.44
CA ALA A 137 12.46 6.57 -9.54
C ALA A 137 11.40 7.65 -9.84
N ALA A 138 10.27 7.27 -10.44
CA ALA A 138 9.13 8.16 -10.64
C ALA A 138 8.27 8.33 -9.38
N ILE A 139 8.53 7.54 -8.34
CA ILE A 139 7.81 7.55 -7.05
C ILE A 139 8.86 7.68 -5.93
N SER A 140 9.68 8.73 -5.94
CA SER A 140 10.77 8.91 -4.96
C SER A 140 10.31 9.68 -3.71
N ALA A 141 9.27 9.20 -3.03
CA ALA A 141 8.84 9.73 -1.74
C ALA A 141 9.38 8.84 -0.59
N PRO A 142 9.81 9.41 0.55
CA PRO A 142 10.24 8.64 1.71
C PRO A 142 9.02 7.96 2.32
N SER A 143 8.82 6.68 2.04
CA SER A 143 7.74 5.88 2.61
C SER A 143 8.35 4.67 3.32
N THR A 144 7.75 4.28 4.43
CA THR A 144 8.18 3.08 5.19
C THR A 144 7.60 1.79 4.66
N SER A 145 6.57 1.88 3.82
CA SER A 145 6.04 0.75 3.07
C SER A 145 5.93 1.12 1.59
N VAL A 146 6.32 0.16 0.76
CA VAL A 146 6.13 0.19 -0.68
C VAL A 146 4.65 0.16 -1.04
N ALA A 147 3.80 -0.53 -0.28
CA ALA A 147 2.36 -0.63 -0.57
C ALA A 147 1.69 0.75 -0.59
N ASN A 148 2.07 1.62 0.34
CA ASN A 148 1.56 3.00 0.46
C ASN A 148 1.90 3.88 -0.74
N MET A 149 2.89 3.49 -1.53
CA MET A 149 3.34 4.23 -2.71
C MET A 149 2.54 3.86 -3.96
N LEU A 150 1.80 2.75 -3.93
CA LEU A 150 1.05 2.25 -5.08
C LEU A 150 -0.34 2.91 -5.20
N GLY A 151 -0.99 3.17 -4.05
CA GLY A 151 -2.35 3.71 -3.98
C GLY A 151 -2.51 5.07 -4.66
N GLY A 152 -3.39 5.14 -5.67
CA GLY A 152 -3.62 6.36 -6.45
C GLY A 152 -2.46 6.79 -7.35
N VAL A 153 -1.38 6.01 -7.44
CA VAL A 153 -0.26 6.27 -8.37
C VAL A 153 -0.28 5.27 -9.51
N VAL A 154 -0.70 4.03 -9.23
CA VAL A 154 -0.70 2.94 -10.21
C VAL A 154 -2.13 2.57 -10.60
N PRO A 155 -2.49 2.62 -11.89
CA PRO A 155 -3.82 2.21 -12.34
C PRO A 155 -4.06 0.73 -12.08
N GLY A 156 -5.30 0.40 -11.75
CA GLY A 156 -5.71 -0.95 -11.38
C GLY A 156 -5.41 -1.32 -9.92
N ILE A 157 -4.87 -0.42 -9.10
CA ILE A 157 -4.69 -0.64 -7.65
C ILE A 157 -5.69 0.21 -6.87
N ILE A 158 -6.44 -0.45 -5.98
CA ILE A 158 -7.25 0.20 -4.94
C ILE A 158 -6.54 -0.04 -3.61
N ALA A 159 -6.13 1.01 -2.92
CA ALA A 159 -5.47 0.92 -1.62
C ALA A 159 -6.11 1.84 -0.57
N VAL A 160 -6.17 1.36 0.68
CA VAL A 160 -6.74 2.07 1.83
C VAL A 160 -5.77 2.09 3.00
N ASP A 161 -5.61 3.27 3.60
CA ASP A 161 -4.78 3.50 4.79
C ASP A 161 -5.69 3.53 6.04
N ARG A 162 -5.66 2.48 6.86
CA ARG A 162 -6.53 2.40 8.06
C ARG A 162 -5.90 3.03 9.30
N SER A 163 -4.57 3.08 9.39
CA SER A 163 -3.83 3.59 10.54
C SER A 163 -2.59 4.37 10.09
N GLY A 164 -2.19 5.37 10.88
CA GLY A 164 -0.90 6.05 10.75
C GLY A 164 0.15 5.59 11.77
N GLU A 165 -0.14 4.53 12.53
CA GLU A 165 0.74 4.05 13.60
C GLU A 165 2.04 3.45 13.03
N PRO A 166 3.22 3.81 13.56
CA PRO A 166 4.48 3.24 13.11
C PRO A 166 4.50 1.70 13.09
N GLY A 167 4.68 1.11 11.92
CA GLY A 167 4.73 -0.36 11.75
C GLY A 167 3.36 -1.00 11.50
N GLN A 168 2.28 -0.27 11.70
CA GLN A 168 0.90 -0.63 11.33
C GLN A 168 0.32 0.34 10.28
N ASP A 169 1.16 1.23 9.73
CA ASP A 169 0.84 2.22 8.71
C ASP A 169 0.94 1.65 7.29
N VAL A 170 0.57 0.38 7.11
CA VAL A 170 0.61 -0.33 5.83
C VAL A 170 -0.75 -0.26 5.16
N SER A 171 -0.81 0.20 3.91
CA SER A 171 -2.04 0.14 3.12
C SER A 171 -2.44 -1.30 2.82
N GLU A 172 -3.70 -1.62 3.06
CA GLU A 172 -4.33 -2.75 2.40
C GLU A 172 -4.54 -2.38 0.93
N PHE A 173 -4.24 -3.30 0.02
CA PHE A 173 -4.41 -3.04 -1.41
C PHE A 173 -4.98 -4.24 -2.16
N TRP A 174 -5.74 -3.96 -3.21
CA TRP A 174 -6.35 -4.92 -4.11
C TRP A 174 -6.09 -4.53 -5.56
N ILE A 175 -5.86 -5.52 -6.42
CA ILE A 175 -5.78 -5.29 -7.86
C ILE A 175 -7.20 -5.38 -8.43
N ARG A 176 -7.69 -4.28 -9.02
CA ARG A 176 -9.05 -4.13 -9.57
C ARG A 176 -10.16 -4.37 -8.55
N GLY A 177 -9.90 -3.99 -7.30
CA GLY A 177 -10.83 -4.13 -6.18
C GLY A 177 -10.98 -5.56 -5.68
N ILE A 178 -11.93 -5.78 -4.78
CA ILE A 178 -12.19 -7.09 -4.18
C ILE A 178 -12.95 -7.97 -5.16
N SER A 179 -12.40 -9.10 -5.59
CA SER A 179 -13.01 -9.97 -6.61
C SER A 179 -13.70 -11.24 -6.05
N THR A 180 -13.52 -11.52 -4.76
CA THR A 180 -14.11 -12.67 -4.06
C THR A 180 -14.52 -12.27 -2.64
N PHE A 181 -15.64 -12.79 -2.15
CA PHE A 181 -16.01 -12.73 -0.74
C PHE A 181 -15.51 -13.95 0.05
N GLY A 182 -14.90 -14.91 -0.65
CA GLY A 182 -14.23 -16.06 -0.08
C GLY A 182 -12.91 -15.69 0.58
N ALA A 183 -12.10 -16.72 0.86
CA ALA A 183 -10.86 -16.53 1.57
C ALA A 183 -9.74 -15.96 0.68
N ASN A 184 -8.87 -15.16 1.31
CA ASN A 184 -7.73 -14.50 0.70
C ASN A 184 -8.12 -13.57 -0.47
N GLN A 185 -8.34 -12.30 -0.16
CA GLN A 185 -8.64 -11.25 -1.15
C GLN A 185 -7.37 -10.55 -1.66
N SER A 186 -6.23 -10.80 -1.02
CA SER A 186 -4.97 -10.10 -1.28
C SER A 186 -4.32 -10.58 -2.59
N ALA A 187 -3.59 -9.68 -3.25
CA ALA A 187 -2.77 -10.01 -4.41
C ALA A 187 -1.53 -10.82 -4.00
N LEU A 188 -1.06 -11.69 -4.89
CA LEU A 188 0.22 -12.39 -4.69
C LEU A 188 1.38 -11.41 -4.92
N VAL A 189 2.28 -11.30 -3.95
CA VAL A 189 3.49 -10.47 -4.07
C VAL A 189 4.68 -11.38 -4.31
N LEU A 190 5.42 -11.15 -5.39
CA LEU A 190 6.65 -11.85 -5.74
C LEU A 190 7.83 -10.89 -5.76
N ILE A 191 8.90 -11.22 -5.06
CA ILE A 191 10.16 -10.48 -5.01
C ILE A 191 11.22 -11.36 -5.68
N ASP A 192 11.78 -10.89 -6.80
CA ASP A 192 12.72 -11.65 -7.64
C ASP A 192 12.18 -13.05 -8.05
N GLY A 193 10.85 -13.17 -8.16
CA GLY A 193 10.14 -14.40 -8.54
C GLY A 193 9.69 -15.30 -7.37
N ILE A 194 10.00 -14.93 -6.13
CA ILE A 194 9.64 -15.70 -4.93
C ILE A 194 8.58 -14.95 -4.12
N GLU A 195 7.57 -15.65 -3.58
CA GLU A 195 6.55 -15.01 -2.74
C GLU A 195 7.17 -14.34 -1.51
N GLY A 196 6.82 -13.07 -1.26
CA GLY A 196 7.38 -12.28 -0.18
C GLY A 196 6.47 -11.16 0.27
N ASN A 197 6.95 -10.34 1.21
CA ASN A 197 6.18 -9.24 1.76
C ASN A 197 6.77 -7.90 1.31
N LEU A 198 5.95 -7.04 0.67
CA LEU A 198 6.37 -5.68 0.25
C LEU A 198 6.89 -4.84 1.41
N ASN A 199 6.39 -5.09 2.63
CA ASN A 199 6.79 -4.33 3.82
C ASN A 199 8.20 -4.64 4.29
N ASP A 200 8.80 -5.75 3.86
CA ASP A 200 10.16 -6.11 4.24
C ASP A 200 11.20 -5.44 3.33
N LEU A 201 10.78 -4.91 2.17
CA LEU A 201 11.65 -4.22 1.23
C LEU A 201 11.85 -2.74 1.56
N ASP A 202 13.01 -2.22 1.19
CA ASP A 202 13.26 -0.77 1.11
C ASP A 202 12.97 -0.29 -0.32
N PRO A 203 12.23 0.82 -0.51
CA PRO A 203 11.98 1.37 -1.85
C PRO A 203 13.25 1.61 -2.68
N SER A 204 14.38 1.91 -2.02
CA SER A 204 15.68 2.19 -2.67
C SER A 204 16.32 0.95 -3.28
N ASP A 205 16.00 -0.25 -2.78
CA ASP A 205 16.48 -1.55 -3.31
C ASP A 205 15.74 -1.99 -4.58
N ILE A 206 14.63 -1.33 -4.90
CA ILE A 206 13.74 -1.75 -5.97
C ILE A 206 14.15 -1.11 -7.28
N GLU A 207 14.22 -1.95 -8.31
CA GLU A 207 14.53 -1.54 -9.69
C GLU A 207 13.25 -1.28 -10.47
N SER A 208 12.26 -2.18 -10.36
CA SER A 208 10.97 -2.04 -11.03
C SER A 208 9.86 -2.78 -10.30
N PHE A 209 8.63 -2.29 -10.51
CA PHE A 209 7.39 -2.98 -10.18
C PHE A 209 6.65 -3.34 -11.45
N SER A 210 6.09 -4.54 -11.50
CA SER A 210 5.18 -4.96 -12.56
C SER A 210 3.92 -5.54 -11.94
N ILE A 211 2.76 -4.97 -12.26
CA ILE A 211 1.47 -5.43 -11.74
C ILE A 211 0.74 -6.14 -12.86
N LEU A 212 0.42 -7.41 -12.62
CA LEU A 212 -0.22 -8.33 -13.55
C LEU A 212 -1.71 -8.41 -13.17
N LYS A 213 -2.57 -7.83 -14.02
CA LYS A 213 -3.99 -7.57 -13.70
C LYS A 213 -4.95 -8.58 -14.33
N ASP A 214 -4.56 -9.23 -15.43
CA ASP A 214 -5.41 -10.18 -16.17
C ASP A 214 -4.92 -11.63 -16.11
N ALA A 215 -5.73 -12.56 -16.62
CA ALA A 215 -5.43 -13.99 -16.59
C ALA A 215 -4.24 -14.36 -17.49
N SER A 216 -4.08 -13.76 -18.68
CA SER A 216 -2.91 -14.04 -19.54
C SER A 216 -1.58 -13.70 -18.84
N ALA A 217 -1.56 -12.61 -18.08
CA ALA A 217 -0.38 -12.21 -17.34
C ALA A 217 -0.14 -13.08 -16.09
N THR A 218 -1.19 -13.55 -15.41
CA THR A 218 -1.06 -14.29 -14.14
C THR A 218 -1.13 -15.80 -14.25
N ALA A 219 -1.56 -16.37 -15.37
CA ALA A 219 -1.76 -17.82 -15.56
C ALA A 219 -0.50 -18.65 -15.28
N VAL A 220 0.69 -18.09 -15.53
CA VAL A 220 1.98 -18.75 -15.24
C VAL A 220 2.15 -19.08 -13.75
N TYR A 221 1.49 -18.33 -12.86
CA TYR A 221 1.50 -18.54 -11.41
C TYR A 221 0.33 -19.40 -10.90
N GLY A 222 -0.53 -19.88 -11.80
CA GLY A 222 -1.64 -20.78 -11.46
C GLY A 222 -2.58 -20.20 -10.41
N VAL A 223 -2.90 -21.03 -9.42
CA VAL A 223 -4.03 -20.83 -8.47
C VAL A 223 -3.85 -19.67 -7.47
N ARG A 224 -2.66 -19.06 -7.47
CA ARG A 224 -2.36 -17.90 -6.61
C ARG A 224 -2.40 -16.58 -7.37
N GLY A 225 -2.51 -16.62 -8.70
CA GLY A 225 -2.63 -15.44 -9.56
C GLY A 225 -4.06 -14.90 -9.71
N ALA A 226 -5.03 -15.51 -9.03
CA ALA A 226 -6.45 -15.22 -9.16
C ALA A 226 -6.81 -13.77 -8.77
N ASN A 227 -6.13 -13.20 -7.78
CA ASN A 227 -6.35 -11.81 -7.32
C ASN A 227 -5.37 -10.82 -7.95
N GLY A 228 -4.64 -11.23 -8.98
CA GLY A 228 -3.54 -10.45 -9.56
C GLY A 228 -2.20 -10.71 -8.85
N VAL A 229 -1.12 -10.28 -9.49
CA VAL A 229 0.25 -10.49 -9.00
C VAL A 229 1.04 -9.18 -9.05
N VAL A 230 1.73 -8.84 -7.96
CA VAL A 230 2.70 -7.74 -7.90
C VAL A 230 4.09 -8.35 -7.94
N LEU A 231 4.79 -8.11 -9.04
CA LEU A 231 6.17 -8.54 -9.23
C LEU A 231 7.12 -7.38 -8.93
N VAL A 232 8.06 -7.63 -8.03
CA VAL A 232 9.11 -6.68 -7.64
C VAL A 232 10.44 -7.24 -8.10
N THR A 233 11.18 -6.44 -8.87
CA THR A 233 12.55 -6.76 -9.26
C THR A 233 13.50 -5.87 -8.48
N THR A 234 14.49 -6.48 -7.85
CA THR A 234 15.48 -5.78 -7.02
C THR A 234 16.76 -5.52 -7.79
N ARG A 235 17.39 -4.37 -7.48
CA ARG A 235 18.61 -3.91 -8.14
C ARG A 235 19.70 -4.99 -8.12
N SER A 236 20.39 -5.15 -9.24
CA SER A 236 21.55 -6.04 -9.37
C SER A 236 22.86 -5.27 -9.53
N GLY A 237 23.99 -5.97 -9.38
CA GLY A 237 25.30 -5.40 -9.65
C GLY A 237 25.48 -5.10 -11.15
N GLN A 238 26.16 -4.00 -11.46
CA GLN A 238 26.49 -3.60 -12.83
C GLN A 238 28.00 -3.74 -13.07
N GLU A 239 28.40 -4.03 -14.31
CA GLU A 239 29.81 -4.01 -14.69
C GLU A 239 30.32 -2.56 -14.62
N GLY A 240 31.44 -2.35 -13.93
CA GLY A 240 32.04 -1.04 -13.79
C GLY A 240 32.68 -0.81 -12.44
N ARG A 241 33.10 0.45 -12.23
CA ARG A 241 33.68 0.89 -10.97
C ARG A 241 32.65 0.74 -9.85
N THR A 242 33.15 0.41 -8.66
CA THR A 242 32.33 0.42 -7.45
C THR A 242 31.72 1.79 -7.25
N LYS A 243 30.40 1.81 -7.16
CA LYS A 243 29.59 2.98 -6.84
C LYS A 243 29.00 2.78 -5.44
N VAL A 244 29.28 3.73 -4.56
CA VAL A 244 28.70 3.75 -3.21
C VAL A 244 27.66 4.84 -3.14
N THR A 245 26.42 4.50 -2.83
CA THR A 245 25.36 5.49 -2.61
C THR A 245 24.97 5.50 -1.15
N TRP A 246 25.10 6.65 -0.51
CA TRP A 246 24.60 6.88 0.83
C TRP A 246 23.40 7.82 0.78
N LYS A 247 22.31 7.41 1.42
CA LYS A 247 21.08 8.18 1.55
C LYS A 247 20.73 8.32 3.03
N SER A 248 20.40 9.53 3.44
CA SER A 248 19.96 9.83 4.79
C SER A 248 18.78 10.78 4.74
N SER A 249 17.77 10.58 5.58
CA SER A 249 16.71 11.57 5.74
C SER A 249 16.27 11.72 7.18
N MET A 250 15.93 12.95 7.54
CA MET A 250 15.29 13.29 8.80
C MET A 250 13.91 13.88 8.52
N SER A 251 12.90 13.42 9.25
CA SER A 251 11.50 13.73 9.01
C SER A 251 10.82 14.16 10.30
N VAL A 252 10.16 15.32 10.28
CA VAL A 252 9.26 15.75 11.37
C VAL A 252 7.84 15.35 11.00
N SER A 253 7.13 14.70 11.91
CA SER A 253 5.78 14.18 11.70
C SER A 253 4.82 14.71 12.76
N TYR A 254 3.61 15.09 12.39
CA TYR A 254 2.55 15.48 13.33
C TYR A 254 1.16 15.10 12.81
N SER A 255 0.16 15.13 13.69
CA SER A 255 -1.23 14.76 13.38
C SER A 255 -2.06 16.01 13.08
N PRO A 256 -2.45 16.26 11.82
CA PRO A 256 -3.14 17.51 11.44
C PRO A 256 -4.64 17.52 11.77
N ARG A 257 -5.27 16.35 11.96
CA ARG A 257 -6.69 16.21 12.26
C ARG A 257 -6.91 15.12 13.28
N MET A 258 -7.53 15.47 14.40
CA MET A 258 -7.93 14.57 15.47
C MET A 258 -9.27 15.03 16.05
N PRO A 259 -10.09 14.14 16.61
CA PRO A 259 -11.33 14.53 17.26
C PRO A 259 -11.03 15.40 18.48
N GLU A 260 -11.67 16.57 18.59
CA GLU A 260 -11.56 17.44 19.75
C GLU A 260 -12.74 17.19 20.70
N TYR A 261 -12.45 17.03 21.99
CA TYR A 261 -13.45 16.78 23.03
C TYR A 261 -13.68 18.01 23.91
N LEU A 262 -14.84 18.07 24.54
CA LEU A 262 -15.20 19.14 25.47
C LEU A 262 -14.29 19.20 26.70
N GLY A 263 -14.26 20.38 27.34
CA GLY A 263 -13.76 20.53 28.70
C GLY A 263 -14.81 20.11 29.73
N ALA A 264 -14.40 19.99 31.00
CA ALA A 264 -15.27 19.54 32.09
C ALA A 264 -16.55 20.37 32.26
N TYR A 265 -16.45 21.70 32.27
CA TYR A 265 -17.62 22.58 32.48
C TYR A 265 -18.66 22.45 31.36
N ASP A 266 -18.22 22.51 30.10
CA ASP A 266 -19.11 22.36 28.95
C ASP A 266 -19.74 20.97 28.92
N TYR A 267 -18.96 19.92 29.21
CA TYR A 267 -19.47 18.56 29.33
C TYR A 267 -20.56 18.46 30.41
N ALA A 268 -20.31 18.99 31.61
CA ALA A 268 -21.27 18.94 32.72
C ALA A 268 -22.56 19.73 32.40
N SER A 269 -22.42 20.89 31.77
CA SER A 269 -23.54 21.73 31.35
C SER A 269 -24.41 21.02 30.32
N LEU A 270 -23.80 20.40 29.30
CA LEU A 270 -24.54 19.60 28.31
C LEU A 270 -25.10 18.29 28.88
N ALA A 271 -24.46 17.70 29.89
CA ALA A 271 -24.99 16.52 30.58
C ALA A 271 -26.28 16.86 31.34
N ASN A 272 -26.31 18.01 32.02
CA ASN A 272 -27.54 18.53 32.64
C ASN A 272 -28.64 18.74 31.62
N GLU A 273 -28.32 19.39 30.50
CA GLU A 273 -29.25 19.57 29.41
C GLU A 273 -29.79 18.23 28.90
N ALA A 274 -28.92 17.27 28.57
CA ALA A 274 -29.31 15.97 28.04
C ALA A 274 -30.24 15.21 28.99
N ARG A 275 -30.06 15.37 30.30
CA ARG A 275 -30.93 14.78 31.32
C ARG A 275 -32.27 15.51 31.43
N VAL A 276 -32.27 16.83 31.55
CA VAL A 276 -33.48 17.65 31.67
C VAL A 276 -34.37 17.48 30.44
N VAL A 277 -33.78 17.52 29.24
CA VAL A 277 -34.46 17.28 27.96
C VAL A 277 -34.93 15.83 27.81
N SER A 278 -34.37 14.89 28.58
CA SER A 278 -34.82 13.51 28.68
C SER A 278 -35.79 13.28 29.86
N ASN A 279 -36.34 14.33 30.47
CA ASN A 279 -37.25 14.26 31.61
C ASN A 279 -36.63 13.58 32.86
N MET A 280 -35.35 13.86 33.09
CA MET A 280 -34.60 13.46 34.27
C MET A 280 -34.09 14.70 35.00
N ASP A 281 -33.86 14.59 36.31
CA ASP A 281 -33.23 15.66 37.07
C ASP A 281 -31.81 15.96 36.55
N PRO A 282 -31.36 17.24 36.60
CA PRO A 282 -30.00 17.60 36.25
C PRO A 282 -28.99 16.82 37.12
N LEU A 283 -27.85 16.46 36.54
CA LEU A 283 -26.82 15.68 37.22
C LEU A 283 -25.99 16.52 38.20
N TYR A 284 -25.69 17.75 37.81
CA TYR A 284 -24.84 18.69 38.53
C TYR A 284 -25.64 19.90 39.00
N SER A 285 -25.54 20.25 40.27
CA SER A 285 -26.10 21.46 40.83
C SER A 285 -25.38 22.72 40.34
N PRO A 286 -25.99 23.93 40.43
CA PRO A 286 -25.32 25.19 40.09
C PRO A 286 -24.00 25.40 40.84
N THR A 287 -23.94 24.98 42.11
CA THR A 287 -22.72 25.06 42.92
C THR A 287 -21.63 24.12 42.40
N GLU A 288 -21.97 22.89 42.03
CA GLU A 288 -21.01 21.95 41.42
C GLU A 288 -20.49 22.43 40.07
N LEU A 289 -21.36 23.05 39.25
CA LEU A 289 -20.93 23.67 38.00
C LEU A 289 -19.91 24.79 38.22
N GLU A 290 -20.09 25.64 39.23
CA GLU A 290 -19.10 26.67 39.59
C GLU A 290 -17.81 26.06 40.17
N ILE A 291 -17.89 24.96 40.93
CA ILE A 291 -16.71 24.20 41.38
C ILE A 291 -15.93 23.63 40.18
N ILE A 292 -16.62 23.04 39.21
CA ILE A 292 -16.02 22.51 37.97
C ILE A 292 -15.37 23.63 37.17
N LYS A 293 -16.05 24.77 37.05
CA LYS A 293 -15.58 25.95 36.31
C LYS A 293 -14.34 26.57 36.94
N ALA A 294 -14.31 26.66 38.27
CA ALA A 294 -13.19 27.21 39.03
C ALA A 294 -12.06 26.19 39.28
N GLY A 295 -12.29 24.89 39.03
CA GLY A 295 -11.31 23.82 39.23
C GLY A 295 -10.96 23.57 40.70
N LEU A 296 -11.92 23.77 41.61
CA LEU A 296 -11.68 23.74 43.06
C LEU A 296 -11.51 22.33 43.64
N ASP A 297 -12.08 21.30 42.98
CA ASP A 297 -11.95 19.90 43.39
C ASP A 297 -11.61 18.99 42.20
N ASN A 298 -10.33 18.92 41.86
CA ASN A 298 -9.85 18.11 40.73
C ASN A 298 -9.87 16.59 40.99
N ASP A 299 -10.12 16.11 42.22
CA ASP A 299 -10.21 14.68 42.48
C ASP A 299 -11.58 14.12 42.07
N LEU A 300 -12.64 14.84 42.41
CA LEU A 300 -14.03 14.46 42.09
C LEU A 300 -14.51 15.07 40.77
N TYR A 301 -14.04 16.27 40.44
CA TYR A 301 -14.41 17.03 39.25
C TYR A 301 -13.18 17.41 38.42
N PRO A 302 -12.43 16.42 37.91
CA PRO A 302 -11.26 16.68 37.09
C PRO A 302 -11.63 17.36 35.77
N ASN A 303 -10.65 18.03 35.17
CA ASN A 303 -10.73 18.54 33.80
C ASN A 303 -9.54 18.02 32.98
N VAL A 304 -9.59 16.74 32.62
CA VAL A 304 -8.48 16.09 31.92
C VAL A 304 -8.73 16.05 30.42
N ASN A 305 -7.84 16.68 29.65
CA ASN A 305 -7.78 16.46 28.20
C ASN A 305 -6.78 15.33 27.91
N TRP A 306 -7.30 14.11 27.75
CA TRP A 306 -6.48 12.92 27.52
C TRP A 306 -5.48 13.05 26.37
N GLN A 307 -5.89 13.67 25.25
CA GLN A 307 -5.02 13.82 24.08
C GLN A 307 -3.80 14.69 24.39
N LYS A 308 -3.98 15.81 25.12
CA LYS A 308 -2.85 16.68 25.52
C LYS A 308 -1.89 15.99 26.50
N GLU A 309 -2.41 15.07 27.31
CA GLU A 309 -1.61 14.36 28.31
C GLU A 309 -0.79 13.20 27.72
N ILE A 310 -1.37 12.45 26.78
CA ILE A 310 -0.75 11.23 26.26
C ILE A 310 -0.17 11.36 24.85
N LEU A 311 -0.34 12.48 24.15
CA LEU A 311 0.20 12.71 22.81
C LEU A 311 1.26 13.83 22.79
N LYS A 312 2.19 13.73 21.86
CA LYS A 312 3.21 14.73 21.50
C LYS A 312 2.68 15.54 20.32
N ASP A 313 3.09 16.81 20.26
CA ASP A 313 2.75 17.67 19.13
C ASP A 313 3.46 17.25 17.83
N ALA A 314 4.69 16.73 17.93
CA ALA A 314 5.46 16.24 16.80
C ALA A 314 6.42 15.10 17.19
N THR A 315 6.79 14.27 16.21
CA THR A 315 7.81 13.22 16.32
C THR A 315 8.89 13.39 15.26
N ILE A 316 10.10 12.96 15.58
CA ILE A 316 11.24 12.95 14.66
C ILE A 316 11.52 11.52 14.26
N ASN A 317 11.46 11.26 12.95
CA ASN A 317 11.77 9.98 12.33
C ASN A 317 13.01 10.13 11.46
N HIS A 318 13.77 9.06 11.30
CA HIS A 318 14.96 9.09 10.45
C HIS A 318 15.17 7.75 9.77
N GLN A 319 15.77 7.81 8.58
CA GLN A 319 16.13 6.63 7.81
C GLN A 319 17.53 6.82 7.23
N HIS A 320 18.29 5.74 7.21
CA HIS A 320 19.63 5.69 6.67
C HIS A 320 19.76 4.47 5.78
N TYR A 321 20.41 4.66 4.64
CA TYR A 321 20.55 3.62 3.65
C TYR A 321 21.91 3.76 2.98
N LEU A 322 22.60 2.64 2.82
CA LEU A 322 23.89 2.53 2.17
C LEU A 322 23.79 1.40 1.17
N ASN A 323 24.09 1.66 -0.10
CA ASN A 323 24.29 0.63 -1.09
C ASN A 323 25.66 0.73 -1.74
N VAL A 324 26.16 -0.44 -2.15
CA VAL A 324 27.40 -0.61 -2.88
C VAL A 324 27.10 -1.51 -4.06
N SER A 325 27.42 -1.05 -5.25
CA SER A 325 27.23 -1.81 -6.48
C SER A 325 28.46 -1.71 -7.36
N GLY A 326 28.78 -2.78 -8.08
CA GLY A 326 29.89 -2.79 -9.03
C GLY A 326 30.29 -4.20 -9.41
N GLY A 327 31.43 -4.31 -10.09
CA GLY A 327 32.01 -5.60 -10.46
C GLY A 327 32.65 -5.60 -11.83
N GLY A 328 33.25 -6.74 -12.16
CA GLY A 328 33.86 -6.97 -13.48
C GLY A 328 33.00 -7.87 -14.37
N LYS A 329 33.58 -8.28 -15.50
CA LYS A 329 32.94 -9.23 -16.44
C LYS A 329 32.63 -10.59 -15.82
N VAL A 330 33.42 -11.01 -14.83
CA VAL A 330 33.28 -12.33 -14.19
C VAL A 330 32.27 -12.30 -13.06
N ALA A 331 32.32 -11.30 -12.18
CA ALA A 331 31.44 -11.22 -11.02
C ALA A 331 30.92 -9.78 -10.84
N ARG A 332 29.61 -9.67 -10.65
CA ARG A 332 28.88 -8.43 -10.37
C ARG A 332 28.20 -8.56 -9.03
N TYR A 333 28.28 -7.52 -8.20
CA TYR A 333 27.72 -7.53 -6.86
C TYR A 333 26.89 -6.27 -6.57
N PHE A 334 25.89 -6.45 -5.72
CA PHE A 334 25.09 -5.42 -5.11
C PHE A 334 24.91 -5.76 -3.63
N VAL A 335 25.21 -4.82 -2.75
CA VAL A 335 25.01 -4.95 -1.31
C VAL A 335 24.29 -3.71 -0.82
N SER A 336 23.25 -3.86 -0.01
CA SER A 336 22.59 -2.76 0.67
C SER A 336 22.30 -3.06 2.13
N VAL A 337 22.39 -2.00 2.93
CA VAL A 337 22.03 -1.98 4.34
C VAL A 337 21.16 -0.75 4.57
N GLY A 338 20.05 -0.92 5.25
CA GLY A 338 19.21 0.19 5.67
C GLY A 338 18.72 0.05 7.10
N GLY A 339 18.35 1.19 7.67
CA GLY A 339 17.76 1.32 8.99
C GLY A 339 16.69 2.41 8.97
N THR A 340 15.47 2.07 9.38
CA THR A 340 14.37 3.01 9.54
C THR A 340 13.93 3.03 11.00
N PHE A 341 13.83 4.23 11.56
CA PHE A 341 13.50 4.44 12.98
C PHE A 341 12.33 5.40 13.09
N LYS A 342 11.24 4.93 13.69
CA LYS A 342 10.02 5.70 13.92
C LYS A 342 9.62 5.67 15.39
N ASP A 343 9.32 6.84 15.92
CA ASP A 343 8.70 7.01 17.23
C ASP A 343 7.21 7.35 17.06
N ALA A 344 6.36 6.72 17.86
CA ALA A 344 4.96 7.08 17.90
C ALA A 344 4.74 8.45 18.58
N ILE A 345 3.57 9.03 18.31
CA ILE A 345 3.12 10.30 18.90
C ILE A 345 2.84 10.18 20.39
N PHE A 346 2.86 9.00 21.01
CA PHE A 346 2.57 8.89 22.44
C PHE A 346 3.67 9.55 23.30
N LYS A 347 3.25 10.27 24.33
CA LYS A 347 4.06 10.95 25.33
C LYS A 347 4.18 10.08 26.56
N GLN A 348 5.31 9.36 26.66
CA GLN A 348 5.61 8.54 27.84
C GLN A 348 6.12 9.42 28.98
N ASP A 349 5.64 9.17 30.20
CA ASP A 349 6.16 9.82 31.40
C ASP A 349 7.42 9.12 31.95
N LYS A 350 8.25 9.86 32.67
CA LYS A 350 9.53 9.41 33.25
C LYS A 350 9.38 8.50 34.47
N VAL A 351 8.16 8.14 34.85
CA VAL A 351 7.88 7.23 35.98
C VAL A 351 8.51 5.84 35.76
N ASN A 352 8.67 5.41 34.51
CA ASN A 352 9.35 4.15 34.19
C ASN A 352 10.82 4.35 33.83
N LYS A 353 11.68 3.48 34.38
CA LYS A 353 13.09 3.34 33.95
C LYS A 353 13.24 2.60 32.60
N TYR A 354 12.15 2.02 32.10
CA TYR A 354 12.10 1.30 30.83
C TYR A 354 11.14 2.00 29.88
N ASN A 355 11.42 1.88 28.59
CA ASN A 355 10.59 2.48 27.55
C ASN A 355 9.32 1.62 27.35
N THR A 356 8.14 2.21 27.46
CA THR A 356 6.83 1.60 27.19
C THR A 356 6.16 2.20 25.96
N ASN A 357 6.79 3.20 25.36
CA ASN A 357 6.31 3.86 24.17
C ASN A 357 6.42 2.93 22.95
N VAL A 358 5.55 3.20 22.00
CA VAL A 358 5.51 2.52 20.73
C VAL A 358 6.67 3.03 19.89
N LYS A 359 7.60 2.11 19.64
CA LYS A 359 8.80 2.34 18.85
C LYS A 359 8.87 1.26 17.81
N TRP A 360 9.19 1.67 16.59
CA TRP A 360 9.34 0.77 15.46
C TRP A 360 10.68 1.01 14.82
N ALA A 361 11.49 -0.05 14.74
CA ALA A 361 12.78 -0.04 14.09
C ALA A 361 12.83 -1.19 13.08
N LYS A 362 13.22 -0.89 11.86
CA LYS A 362 13.43 -1.88 10.81
C LYS A 362 14.85 -1.78 10.29
N TYR A 363 15.51 -2.92 10.23
CA TYR A 363 16.82 -3.09 9.64
C TYR A 363 16.68 -4.01 8.42
N ASN A 364 17.14 -3.55 7.26
CA ASN A 364 17.16 -4.32 6.03
C ASN A 364 18.58 -4.58 5.58
N PHE A 365 18.83 -5.79 5.10
CA PHE A 365 20.08 -6.22 4.50
C PHE A 365 19.78 -6.94 3.19
N ARG A 366 20.48 -6.60 2.13
CA ARG A 366 20.40 -7.32 0.86
C ARG A 366 21.79 -7.50 0.28
N ALA A 367 22.07 -8.69 -0.22
CA ALA A 367 23.28 -8.99 -0.95
C ALA A 367 22.93 -9.83 -2.18
N LYS A 368 23.41 -9.42 -3.34
CA LYS A 368 23.19 -10.09 -4.62
C LYS A 368 24.50 -10.18 -5.37
N VAL A 369 24.87 -11.37 -5.83
CA VAL A 369 26.09 -11.63 -6.58
C VAL A 369 25.76 -12.50 -7.77
N ASP A 370 26.06 -11.99 -8.97
CA ASP A 370 25.96 -12.75 -10.21
C ASP A 370 27.38 -13.06 -10.72
N MET A 371 27.69 -14.34 -10.87
CA MET A 371 28.97 -14.85 -11.34
C MET A 371 28.80 -15.56 -12.70
N ASN A 372 29.50 -15.07 -13.71
CA ASN A 372 29.63 -15.71 -15.00
C ASN A 372 30.66 -16.85 -14.89
N LEU A 373 30.20 -18.07 -14.56
CA LEU A 373 31.07 -19.25 -14.45
C LEU A 373 31.68 -19.64 -15.81
N THR A 374 30.88 -19.49 -16.88
CA THR A 374 31.31 -19.60 -18.27
C THR A 374 30.61 -18.50 -19.09
N PRO A 375 30.98 -18.25 -20.36
CA PRO A 375 30.22 -17.34 -21.22
C PRO A 375 28.74 -17.73 -21.42
N SER A 376 28.38 -18.97 -21.12
CA SER A 376 27.02 -19.51 -21.26
C SER A 376 26.32 -19.79 -19.93
N THR A 377 27.03 -19.74 -18.80
CA THR A 377 26.54 -20.18 -17.49
C THR A 377 26.70 -19.07 -16.47
N VAL A 378 25.59 -18.64 -15.86
CA VAL A 378 25.57 -17.61 -14.82
C VAL A 378 24.99 -18.20 -13.54
N MET A 379 25.74 -18.11 -12.46
CA MET A 379 25.29 -18.43 -11.11
C MET A 379 24.93 -17.15 -10.37
N GLY A 380 23.71 -17.06 -9.86
CA GLY A 380 23.22 -15.97 -9.04
C GLY A 380 23.02 -16.43 -7.60
N LEU A 381 23.54 -15.64 -6.66
CA LEU A 381 23.26 -15.75 -5.23
C LEU A 381 22.58 -14.47 -4.78
N ALA A 382 21.43 -14.57 -4.12
CA ALA A 382 20.79 -13.45 -3.48
C ALA A 382 20.37 -13.79 -2.05
N MET A 383 20.60 -12.87 -1.12
CA MET A 383 20.19 -12.98 0.26
C MET A 383 19.50 -11.69 0.68
N ASP A 384 18.31 -11.83 1.25
CA ASP A 384 17.51 -10.73 1.76
C ASP A 384 17.18 -10.98 3.23
N GLY A 385 17.38 -9.98 4.07
CA GLY A 385 17.09 -10.03 5.49
C GLY A 385 16.35 -8.79 5.94
N ALA A 386 15.34 -8.97 6.79
CA ALA A 386 14.67 -7.90 7.49
C ALA A 386 14.53 -8.26 8.98
N ILE A 387 14.94 -7.35 9.85
CA ILE A 387 14.71 -7.43 11.29
C ILE A 387 13.80 -6.28 11.65
N VAL A 388 12.61 -6.58 12.16
CA VAL A 388 11.64 -5.61 12.63
C VAL A 388 11.51 -5.77 14.13
N GLU A 389 11.85 -4.71 14.85
CA GLU A 389 11.57 -4.59 16.27
C GLU A 389 10.42 -3.61 16.49
N ASP A 390 9.42 -4.06 17.20
CA ASP A 390 8.30 -3.25 17.64
C ASP A 390 8.14 -3.33 19.16
N ARG A 391 7.54 -2.27 19.70
CA ARG A 391 7.21 -2.16 21.12
C ARG A 391 5.81 -1.61 21.26
N ALA A 392 5.08 -2.08 22.26
CA ALA A 392 3.79 -1.55 22.66
C ALA A 392 3.63 -1.53 24.19
N PRO A 393 2.66 -0.79 24.74
CA PRO A 393 2.26 -0.88 26.14
C PRO A 393 1.82 -2.30 26.51
N GLY A 394 1.91 -2.62 27.80
CA GLY A 394 1.70 -3.99 28.31
C GLY A 394 0.25 -4.49 28.22
N PHE A 395 -0.73 -3.59 28.30
CA PHE A 395 -2.16 -3.95 28.30
C PHE A 395 -2.79 -3.94 26.91
N GLY A 396 -3.68 -4.90 26.64
CA GLY A 396 -4.34 -5.06 25.33
C GLY A 396 -3.45 -5.76 24.30
N THR A 397 -3.92 -5.98 23.09
CA THR A 397 -3.15 -6.60 21.99
C THR A 397 -2.35 -5.57 21.17
N ASN A 398 -2.73 -4.29 21.25
CA ASN A 398 -2.19 -3.17 20.48
C ASN A 398 -2.52 -1.84 21.21
N ASN A 399 -2.35 -0.70 20.54
CA ASN A 399 -2.65 0.64 21.08
C ASN A 399 -4.11 1.08 20.95
N ASP A 400 -5.00 0.23 20.43
CA ASP A 400 -6.41 0.60 20.24
C ASP A 400 -7.09 0.94 21.57
N ALA A 401 -6.67 0.28 22.66
CA ALA A 401 -7.16 0.59 24.00
C ALA A 401 -6.87 2.05 24.41
N LEU A 402 -5.75 2.64 23.98
CA LEU A 402 -5.43 4.05 24.25
C LEU A 402 -6.39 4.99 23.51
N TRP A 403 -6.70 4.68 22.25
CA TRP A 403 -7.62 5.46 21.43
C TRP A 403 -9.09 5.26 21.83
N ALA A 404 -9.47 4.05 22.22
CA ALA A 404 -10.78 3.77 22.77
C ALA A 404 -10.98 4.49 24.12
N ALA A 405 -9.98 4.45 25.01
CA ALA A 405 -10.07 5.08 26.32
C ALA A 405 -10.23 6.60 26.24
N GLN A 406 -9.56 7.32 25.33
CA GLN A 406 -9.77 8.77 25.17
C GLN A 406 -11.17 9.14 24.63
N ALA A 407 -11.76 8.27 23.80
CA ALA A 407 -13.11 8.46 23.26
C ALA A 407 -14.20 8.05 24.27
N TYR A 408 -13.85 7.18 25.21
CA TYR A 408 -14.75 6.66 26.23
C TYR A 408 -14.71 7.49 27.51
N LEU A 409 -13.52 7.81 28.04
CA LEU A 409 -13.37 8.59 29.27
C LEU A 409 -13.58 10.08 28.99
N THR A 410 -14.45 10.69 29.79
CA THR A 410 -14.80 12.11 29.74
C THR A 410 -13.77 12.91 30.54
N PRO A 411 -13.73 14.25 30.41
CA PRO A 411 -12.83 15.08 31.21
C PRO A 411 -13.03 14.94 32.72
N LEU A 412 -14.26 14.58 33.13
CA LEU A 412 -14.74 14.46 34.50
C LEU A 412 -14.68 13.03 35.06
N THR A 413 -14.36 12.02 34.25
CA THR A 413 -14.50 10.62 34.68
C THR A 413 -13.48 10.25 35.77
N VAL A 414 -12.21 10.60 35.55
CA VAL A 414 -11.09 10.32 36.46
C VAL A 414 -9.96 11.35 36.27
N PRO A 415 -9.25 11.75 37.34
CA PRO A 415 -8.05 12.58 37.22
C PRO A 415 -6.88 11.79 36.60
N LEU A 416 -5.72 12.44 36.41
CA LEU A 416 -4.47 11.72 36.09
C LEU A 416 -3.97 10.91 37.29
N ARG A 417 -4.11 11.50 38.47
CA ARG A 417 -3.72 10.94 39.76
C ARG A 417 -4.52 11.64 40.86
N TYR A 418 -4.99 10.90 41.85
CA TYR A 418 -5.65 11.52 43.00
C TYR A 418 -4.64 12.24 43.90
N SER A 419 -5.10 13.24 44.66
CA SER A 419 -4.32 14.01 45.63
C SER A 419 -3.63 13.14 46.69
N ASN A 420 -4.24 12.01 47.06
CA ASN A 420 -3.68 11.01 47.98
C ASN A 420 -2.63 10.08 47.33
N GLY A 421 -2.30 10.30 46.06
CA GLY A 421 -1.29 9.54 45.32
C GLY A 421 -1.78 8.24 44.67
N MET A 422 -3.03 7.82 44.90
CA MET A 422 -3.63 6.63 44.28
C MET A 422 -3.84 6.81 42.76
N LEU A 423 -3.77 5.70 42.03
CA LEU A 423 -3.96 5.67 40.57
C LEU A 423 -5.44 5.46 40.23
N PRO A 424 -6.02 6.25 39.30
CA PRO A 424 -7.45 6.22 39.05
C PRO A 424 -7.89 5.28 37.92
N ALA A 425 -9.04 4.64 38.05
CA ALA A 425 -9.73 3.97 36.95
C ALA A 425 -11.24 3.94 37.16
N TYR A 426 -12.01 4.14 36.09
CA TYR A 426 -13.47 3.99 36.14
C TYR A 426 -13.87 2.53 36.31
N GLY A 427 -13.17 1.63 35.61
CA GLY A 427 -13.45 0.19 35.62
C GLY A 427 -12.24 -0.63 35.22
N LYS A 428 -12.48 -1.91 34.90
CA LYS A 428 -11.44 -2.92 34.65
C LYS A 428 -11.10 -3.12 33.16
N ASN A 429 -12.00 -2.72 32.27
CA ASN A 429 -11.78 -2.87 30.83
C ASN A 429 -10.82 -1.79 30.32
N GLY A 430 -10.16 -2.03 29.18
CA GLY A 430 -9.14 -1.13 28.64
C GLY A 430 -9.64 0.30 28.43
N GLU A 431 -10.80 0.44 27.78
CA GLU A 431 -11.45 1.72 27.52
C GLU A 431 -11.89 2.47 28.80
N GLN A 432 -11.96 1.78 29.93
CA GLN A 432 -12.36 2.32 31.24
C GLN A 432 -11.17 2.66 32.15
N ILE A 433 -9.95 2.30 31.73
CA ILE A 433 -8.70 2.63 32.42
C ILE A 433 -8.12 3.87 31.74
N SER A 434 -7.61 4.80 32.54
CA SER A 434 -6.96 6.00 32.02
C SER A 434 -5.90 5.64 30.96
N PRO A 435 -5.89 6.29 29.78
CA PRO A 435 -4.86 6.04 28.78
C PRO A 435 -3.46 6.37 29.30
N TYR A 436 -3.34 7.27 30.27
CA TYR A 436 -2.07 7.56 30.96
C TYR A 436 -1.56 6.33 31.74
N ILE A 437 -2.43 5.62 32.45
CA ILE A 437 -2.08 4.38 33.17
C ILE A 437 -1.75 3.26 32.20
N LEU A 438 -2.56 3.09 31.15
CA LEU A 438 -2.31 2.09 30.11
C LEU A 438 -0.91 2.25 29.51
N LEU A 439 -0.51 3.48 29.19
CA LEU A 439 0.80 3.80 28.60
C LEU A 439 1.96 3.66 29.59
N ASN A 440 1.77 4.08 30.85
CA ASN A 440 2.88 4.27 31.79
C ASN A 440 2.94 3.25 32.95
N HIS A 441 1.92 2.45 33.22
CA HIS A 441 1.89 1.61 34.42
C HIS A 441 1.65 0.12 34.15
N THR A 442 1.30 -0.27 32.91
CA THR A 442 0.92 -1.65 32.59
C THR A 442 2.06 -2.56 32.13
N GLY A 443 3.27 -2.04 32.01
CA GLY A 443 4.42 -2.76 31.47
C GLY A 443 4.58 -2.57 29.96
N PHE A 444 5.15 -3.56 29.27
CA PHE A 444 5.42 -3.48 27.83
C PHE A 444 5.35 -4.84 27.13
N LYS A 445 5.17 -4.78 25.81
CA LYS A 445 5.35 -5.88 24.88
C LYS A 445 6.48 -5.53 23.92
N LYS A 446 7.33 -6.50 23.61
CA LYS A 446 8.36 -6.37 22.58
C LYS A 446 8.17 -7.51 21.58
N GLY A 447 7.93 -7.14 20.32
CA GLY A 447 7.98 -8.03 19.18
C GLY A 447 9.35 -7.95 18.50
N ASN A 448 9.83 -9.09 18.01
CA ASN A 448 10.95 -9.15 17.08
C ASN A 448 10.62 -10.14 15.98
N ARG A 449 10.53 -9.65 14.75
CA ARG A 449 10.36 -10.46 13.56
C ARG A 449 11.64 -10.43 12.74
N THR A 450 12.17 -11.61 12.46
CA THR A 450 13.33 -11.80 11.58
C THR A 450 12.92 -12.61 10.37
N THR A 451 12.97 -11.99 9.21
CA THR A 451 12.69 -12.64 7.92
C THR A 451 13.98 -12.76 7.13
N MET A 452 14.26 -13.94 6.59
CA MET A 452 15.46 -14.24 5.82
C MET A 452 15.10 -15.03 4.57
N ASN A 453 15.57 -14.58 3.42
CA ASN A 453 15.45 -15.25 2.13
C ASN A 453 16.84 -15.51 1.57
N ILE A 454 17.07 -16.73 1.09
CA ILE A 454 18.28 -17.11 0.38
C ILE A 454 17.86 -17.74 -0.94
N ASN A 455 18.32 -17.18 -2.04
CA ASN A 455 18.01 -17.63 -3.39
C ASN A 455 19.31 -18.03 -4.10
N PHE A 456 19.35 -19.27 -4.58
CA PHE A 456 20.38 -19.78 -5.48
C PHE A 456 19.76 -19.94 -6.86
N THR A 457 20.32 -19.30 -7.88
CA THR A 457 19.85 -19.39 -9.27
C THR A 457 20.99 -19.84 -10.18
N LEU A 458 20.72 -20.77 -11.08
CA LEU A 458 21.61 -21.15 -12.17
C LEU A 458 20.91 -20.87 -13.50
N ARG A 459 21.56 -20.10 -14.37
CA ARG A 459 21.08 -19.80 -15.73
C ARG A 459 22.06 -20.39 -16.73
N GLN A 460 21.54 -21.16 -17.68
CA GLN A 460 22.31 -21.79 -18.75
C GLN A 460 21.75 -21.37 -20.10
N ASN A 461 22.60 -20.78 -20.93
CA ASN A 461 22.32 -20.46 -22.32
C ASN A 461 22.77 -21.64 -23.21
N PHE A 462 21.85 -22.18 -24.00
CA PHE A 462 22.12 -23.30 -24.92
C PHE A 462 22.28 -22.83 -26.37
N GLY A 463 22.44 -21.53 -26.61
CA GLY A 463 22.51 -20.88 -27.92
C GLY A 463 23.57 -21.46 -28.87
N LYS A 464 24.62 -22.09 -28.34
CA LYS A 464 25.63 -22.82 -29.12
C LYS A 464 25.04 -24.03 -29.85
N TRP A 465 24.08 -24.72 -29.23
CA TRP A 465 23.41 -25.90 -29.79
C TRP A 465 22.07 -25.53 -30.41
N ILE A 466 21.25 -24.77 -29.68
CA ILE A 466 19.92 -24.34 -30.09
C ILE A 466 19.81 -22.84 -29.85
N LYS A 467 19.88 -22.06 -30.93
CA LYS A 467 19.74 -20.61 -30.89
C LYS A 467 18.42 -20.23 -30.22
N GLY A 468 18.49 -19.37 -29.20
CA GLY A 468 17.32 -18.87 -28.48
C GLY A 468 16.89 -19.68 -27.26
N LEU A 469 17.47 -20.86 -27.02
CA LEU A 469 17.10 -21.71 -25.88
C LEU A 469 17.92 -21.34 -24.62
N ASN A 470 17.22 -21.08 -23.52
CA ASN A 470 17.80 -20.87 -22.21
C ASN A 470 17.08 -21.73 -21.17
N ALA A 471 17.80 -22.17 -20.14
CA ALA A 471 17.22 -22.79 -18.97
C ALA A 471 17.61 -22.04 -17.70
N ARG A 472 16.73 -22.08 -16.70
CA ARG A 472 16.94 -21.52 -15.37
C ARG A 472 16.51 -22.57 -14.34
N ALA A 473 17.32 -22.76 -13.32
CA ALA A 473 16.93 -23.48 -12.11
C ALA A 473 17.11 -22.55 -10.91
N MET A 474 16.18 -22.56 -9.96
CA MET A 474 16.30 -21.77 -8.75
C MET A 474 15.85 -22.58 -7.53
N PHE A 475 16.62 -22.46 -6.45
CA PHE A 475 16.26 -22.93 -5.12
C PHE A 475 16.18 -21.74 -4.19
N SER A 476 15.13 -21.69 -3.36
CA SER A 476 14.91 -20.64 -2.38
C SER A 476 14.58 -21.23 -1.01
N TYR A 477 15.23 -20.68 0.01
CA TYR A 477 14.93 -20.92 1.41
C TYR A 477 14.43 -19.62 2.03
N HIS A 478 13.20 -19.65 2.54
CA HIS A 478 12.57 -18.56 3.26
C HIS A 478 12.34 -18.99 4.70
N ASN A 479 12.72 -18.14 5.64
CA ASN A 479 12.51 -18.35 7.06
C ASN A 479 11.97 -17.07 7.69
N ASN A 480 10.84 -17.18 8.39
CA ASN A 480 10.24 -16.10 9.14
C ASN A 480 10.11 -16.51 10.60
N ASN A 481 10.84 -15.82 11.48
CA ASN A 481 10.82 -16.10 12.91
C ASN A 481 10.22 -14.93 13.67
N THR A 482 9.28 -15.21 14.57
CA THR A 482 8.67 -14.20 15.44
C THR A 482 8.97 -14.55 16.88
N HIS A 483 9.42 -13.56 17.64
CA HIS A 483 9.69 -13.67 19.07
C HIS A 483 9.01 -12.53 19.81
N ASP A 484 7.94 -12.87 20.54
CA ASP A 484 7.19 -11.91 21.33
C ASP A 484 7.49 -12.14 22.80
N VAL A 485 7.81 -11.05 23.49
CA VAL A 485 7.98 -11.02 24.94
C VAL A 485 6.99 -10.03 25.51
N VAL A 486 6.10 -10.54 26.36
CA VAL A 486 5.14 -9.74 27.11
C VAL A 486 5.62 -9.67 28.55
N ARG A 487 5.73 -8.45 29.08
CA ARG A 487 5.95 -8.18 30.50
C ARG A 487 4.90 -7.19 30.96
N GLN A 488 3.79 -7.73 31.41
CA GLN A 488 2.64 -6.93 31.82
C GLN A 488 2.45 -6.97 33.32
N LYS A 489 1.89 -5.91 33.89
CA LYS A 489 1.45 -5.84 35.28
C LYS A 489 0.24 -4.94 35.37
N MET A 490 -0.52 -5.04 36.45
CA MET A 490 -1.54 -4.05 36.79
C MET A 490 -1.26 -3.50 38.18
N PRO A 491 -1.21 -2.17 38.37
CA PRO A 491 -1.22 -1.59 39.71
C PRO A 491 -2.63 -1.65 40.32
N ASP A 492 -2.76 -1.36 41.61
CA ASP A 492 -4.07 -1.10 42.21
C ASP A 492 -4.64 0.19 41.63
N LEU A 493 -5.88 0.14 41.15
CA LEU A 493 -6.61 1.28 40.60
C LEU A 493 -7.88 1.54 41.41
N TYR A 494 -8.25 2.81 41.52
CA TYR A 494 -9.32 3.28 42.39
C TYR A 494 -10.28 4.25 41.67
N LYS A 495 -11.55 4.26 42.09
CA LYS A 495 -12.52 5.29 41.74
C LYS A 495 -12.90 6.07 42.99
N ALA A 496 -12.84 7.40 42.93
CA ALA A 496 -13.36 8.26 43.99
C ALA A 496 -14.85 8.52 43.78
N PHE A 497 -15.60 8.65 44.87
CA PHE A 497 -17.05 8.89 44.81
C PHE A 497 -17.55 9.96 45.79
N GLY A 498 -16.67 10.52 46.61
CA GLY A 498 -17.00 11.59 47.55
C GLY A 498 -15.84 11.98 48.45
N ARG A 499 -16.12 12.83 49.43
CA ARG A 499 -15.21 13.20 50.52
C ARG A 499 -15.86 12.91 51.87
N TYR A 500 -15.07 12.48 52.83
CA TYR A 500 -15.50 12.41 54.23
C TYR A 500 -15.58 13.82 54.84
N ASN A 501 -16.20 13.94 56.03
CA ASN A 501 -16.36 15.22 56.73
C ASN A 501 -15.02 15.90 57.09
N ASP A 502 -13.93 15.14 57.16
CA ASP A 502 -12.57 15.65 57.39
C ASP A 502 -11.86 16.11 56.09
N GLY A 503 -12.54 16.04 54.94
CA GLY A 503 -12.04 16.42 53.62
C GLY A 503 -11.26 15.31 52.90
N SER A 504 -11.02 14.16 53.54
CA SER A 504 -10.31 13.03 52.92
C SER A 504 -11.16 12.35 51.84
N LEU A 505 -10.48 11.83 50.80
CA LEU A 505 -11.15 11.29 49.61
C LEU A 505 -11.72 9.88 49.88
N MET A 506 -12.99 9.67 49.56
CA MET A 506 -13.62 8.35 49.60
C MET A 506 -13.30 7.61 48.30
N THR A 507 -12.48 6.56 48.38
CA THR A 507 -12.06 5.76 47.23
C THR A 507 -12.48 4.30 47.36
N GLN A 508 -12.83 3.70 46.23
CA GLN A 508 -13.08 2.26 46.10
C GLN A 508 -12.08 1.66 45.12
N ARG A 509 -11.45 0.54 45.48
CA ARG A 509 -10.57 -0.19 44.57
C ARG A 509 -11.40 -0.82 43.44
N THR A 510 -11.13 -0.44 42.21
CA THR A 510 -11.81 -0.94 41.00
C THR A 510 -11.03 -2.06 40.32
N VAL A 511 -9.69 -2.01 40.38
CA VAL A 511 -8.80 -3.05 39.85
C VAL A 511 -7.77 -3.41 40.91
N SER A 512 -7.66 -4.71 41.17
CA SER A 512 -6.63 -5.25 42.07
C SER A 512 -5.29 -5.33 41.35
N ALA A 513 -4.23 -4.99 42.06
CA ALA A 513 -2.87 -5.15 41.56
C ALA A 513 -2.61 -6.62 41.17
N SER A 514 -1.90 -6.80 40.07
CA SER A 514 -1.36 -8.08 39.66
C SER A 514 0.16 -8.02 39.67
N ASN A 515 0.79 -9.11 40.12
CA ASN A 515 2.22 -9.31 39.95
C ASN A 515 2.60 -9.26 38.46
N ILE A 516 3.88 -9.02 38.19
CA ILE A 516 4.40 -9.04 36.82
C ILE A 516 4.16 -10.43 36.22
N GLN A 517 3.48 -10.46 35.09
CA GLN A 517 3.26 -11.64 34.28
C GLN A 517 4.22 -11.62 33.09
N PHE A 518 4.78 -12.78 32.79
CA PHE A 518 5.70 -12.99 31.68
C PHE A 518 5.04 -13.89 30.64
N GLY A 519 4.99 -13.43 29.39
CA GLY A 519 4.60 -14.22 28.24
C GLY A 519 5.77 -14.30 27.26
N LYS A 520 5.99 -15.49 26.70
CA LYS A 520 6.90 -15.70 25.58
C LYS A 520 6.16 -16.45 24.49
N LYS A 521 6.24 -15.95 23.27
CA LYS A 521 5.82 -16.65 22.06
C LYS A 521 7.02 -16.74 21.13
N ALA A 522 7.27 -17.91 20.55
CA ALA A 522 8.32 -18.12 19.57
C ALA A 522 7.75 -18.97 18.44
N ALA A 523 7.77 -18.42 17.23
CA ALA A 523 7.20 -18.99 16.02
C ALA A 523 8.25 -19.02 14.92
N SER A 524 8.27 -20.07 14.10
CA SER A 524 9.10 -20.18 12.92
C SER A 524 8.28 -20.78 11.78
N ASP A 525 8.21 -20.04 10.67
CA ASP A 525 7.68 -20.53 9.40
C ASP A 525 8.83 -20.70 8.42
N ARG A 526 8.98 -21.90 7.89
CA ARG A 526 10.02 -22.25 6.92
C ARG A 526 9.39 -22.65 5.61
N ARG A 527 9.92 -22.12 4.52
CA ARG A 527 9.47 -22.46 3.18
C ARG A 527 10.65 -22.80 2.29
N TYR A 528 10.56 -23.97 1.68
CA TYR A 528 11.44 -24.43 0.63
C TYR A 528 10.73 -24.28 -0.70
N TYR A 529 11.38 -23.66 -1.67
CA TYR A 529 10.85 -23.47 -3.01
C TYR A 529 11.90 -23.88 -4.04
N PHE A 530 11.48 -24.67 -5.01
CA PHE A 530 12.31 -25.04 -6.15
C PHE A 530 11.54 -24.76 -7.43
N GLU A 531 12.23 -24.19 -8.42
CA GLU A 531 11.69 -24.05 -9.75
C GLU A 531 12.70 -24.39 -10.84
N SER A 532 12.16 -24.81 -11.97
CA SER A 532 12.89 -24.96 -13.23
C SER A 532 12.10 -24.31 -14.36
N GLN A 533 12.83 -23.63 -15.25
CA GLN A 533 12.27 -22.89 -16.35
C GLN A 533 13.05 -23.19 -17.62
N ILE A 534 12.35 -23.40 -18.73
CA ILE A 534 12.93 -23.52 -20.06
C ILE A 534 12.26 -22.47 -20.93
N THR A 535 13.06 -21.60 -21.55
CA THR A 535 12.59 -20.53 -22.42
C THR A 535 13.21 -20.66 -23.79
N TYR A 536 12.42 -20.40 -24.83
CA TYR A 536 12.86 -20.34 -26.21
C TYR A 536 12.40 -19.02 -26.82
N GLU A 537 13.31 -18.28 -27.46
CA GLU A 537 12.96 -17.10 -28.25
C GLU A 537 13.72 -17.12 -29.58
N ARG A 538 12.99 -16.99 -30.69
CA ARG A 538 13.61 -16.88 -32.02
C ARG A 538 12.81 -16.00 -32.97
N LEU A 539 13.53 -15.21 -33.75
CA LEU A 539 13.02 -14.48 -34.90
C LEU A 539 13.38 -15.23 -36.20
N PHE A 540 12.38 -15.54 -37.00
CA PHE A 540 12.50 -16.20 -38.30
C PHE A 540 12.15 -15.22 -39.42
N ASN A 541 12.99 -15.17 -40.46
CA ASN A 541 12.83 -14.31 -41.63
C ASN A 541 12.56 -12.84 -41.30
N GLN A 542 13.02 -12.34 -40.14
CA GLN A 542 12.76 -10.98 -39.63
C GLN A 542 11.28 -10.61 -39.41
N GLU A 543 10.33 -11.47 -39.79
CA GLU A 543 8.89 -11.21 -39.69
C GLU A 543 8.19 -12.04 -38.61
N HIS A 544 8.66 -13.26 -38.33
CA HIS A 544 7.98 -14.19 -37.44
C HIS A 544 8.76 -14.36 -36.14
N ARG A 545 8.26 -13.81 -35.04
CA ARG A 545 8.85 -14.04 -33.71
C ARG A 545 8.06 -15.08 -32.95
N VAL A 546 8.76 -16.10 -32.48
CA VAL A 546 8.19 -17.18 -31.67
C VAL A 546 8.86 -17.18 -30.32
N THR A 547 8.06 -17.20 -29.25
CA THR A 547 8.57 -17.46 -27.90
C THR A 547 7.81 -18.60 -27.23
N GLY A 548 8.50 -19.34 -26.37
CA GLY A 548 7.95 -20.42 -25.58
C GLY A 548 8.56 -20.42 -24.18
N LEU A 549 7.75 -20.76 -23.18
CA LEU A 549 8.18 -20.95 -21.80
C LEU A 549 7.51 -22.22 -21.26
N ILE A 550 8.28 -23.05 -20.57
CA ILE A 550 7.81 -24.10 -19.67
C ILE A 550 8.35 -23.76 -18.29
N HIS A 551 7.49 -23.74 -17.29
CA HIS A 551 7.82 -23.43 -15.91
C HIS A 551 7.25 -24.50 -15.00
N TYR A 552 8.11 -25.07 -14.15
CA TYR A 552 7.72 -26.01 -13.12
C TYR A 552 8.16 -25.47 -11.78
N TYR A 553 7.30 -25.55 -10.77
CA TYR A 553 7.69 -25.26 -9.41
C TYR A 553 7.08 -26.22 -8.40
N MET A 554 7.76 -26.35 -7.28
CA MET A 554 7.26 -27.02 -6.09
C MET A 554 7.64 -26.23 -4.84
N GLN A 555 6.75 -26.29 -3.84
CA GLN A 555 6.88 -25.55 -2.60
C GLN A 555 6.43 -26.41 -1.43
N SER A 556 7.16 -26.32 -0.32
CA SER A 556 6.77 -26.90 0.97
C SER A 556 6.91 -25.84 2.05
N THR A 557 5.85 -25.61 2.82
CA THR A 557 5.81 -24.67 3.94
C THR A 557 5.51 -25.42 5.23
N GLU A 558 6.29 -25.17 6.26
CA GLU A 558 6.18 -25.81 7.57
C GLU A 558 6.17 -24.73 8.65
N THR A 559 5.38 -24.94 9.72
CA THR A 559 5.22 -23.99 10.81
C THR A 559 5.43 -24.68 12.15
N THR A 560 6.06 -23.99 13.10
CA THR A 560 6.21 -24.48 14.48
C THR A 560 5.03 -24.09 15.38
N GLU A 561 4.07 -23.28 14.90
CA GLU A 561 2.90 -22.82 15.68
C GLU A 561 1.70 -23.76 15.63
N ALA A 562 1.89 -25.01 15.20
CA ALA A 562 0.81 -25.96 15.08
C ALA A 562 0.29 -26.40 16.46
N ASN A 563 -1.00 -26.12 16.72
CA ASN A 563 -1.69 -26.52 17.95
C ASN A 563 -2.56 -27.79 17.76
N ASP A 564 -2.58 -28.35 16.55
CA ASP A 564 -3.30 -29.58 16.21
C ASP A 564 -2.57 -30.38 15.11
N GLU A 565 -3.00 -31.62 14.93
CA GLU A 565 -2.41 -32.57 13.97
C GLU A 565 -2.43 -32.04 12.53
N ILE A 566 -3.56 -31.50 12.07
CA ILE A 566 -3.71 -31.00 10.71
C ILE A 566 -2.82 -29.78 10.45
N ALA A 567 -2.70 -28.88 11.44
CA ALA A 567 -1.85 -27.70 11.36
C ALA A 567 -0.35 -28.06 11.31
N SER A 568 0.04 -29.20 11.91
CA SER A 568 1.44 -29.66 11.96
C SER A 568 1.98 -30.22 10.64
N ILE A 569 1.09 -30.67 9.74
CA ILE A 569 1.48 -31.26 8.46
C ILE A 569 2.01 -30.15 7.54
N PRO A 570 3.15 -30.30 6.84
CA PRO A 570 3.63 -29.29 5.89
C PRO A 570 2.61 -29.02 4.77
N LYS A 571 2.45 -27.75 4.37
CA LYS A 571 1.62 -27.34 3.22
C LYS A 571 2.42 -27.47 1.93
N ARG A 572 1.88 -28.15 0.92
CA ARG A 572 2.60 -28.38 -0.35
C ARG A 572 1.85 -27.88 -1.57
N TYR A 573 2.62 -27.34 -2.51
CA TYR A 573 2.15 -26.92 -3.83
C TYR A 573 3.06 -27.48 -4.91
N GLN A 574 2.46 -27.82 -6.05
CA GLN A 574 3.18 -28.21 -7.25
C GLN A 574 2.43 -27.64 -8.46
N ALA A 575 3.15 -27.04 -9.40
CA ALA A 575 2.53 -26.59 -10.64
C ALA A 575 3.47 -26.74 -11.83
N LEU A 576 2.85 -26.92 -12.99
CA LEU A 576 3.46 -26.86 -14.30
C LEU A 576 2.69 -25.83 -15.13
N SER A 577 3.37 -24.86 -15.70
CA SER A 577 2.78 -23.90 -16.62
C SER A 577 3.55 -23.83 -17.92
N ALA A 578 2.84 -23.53 -19.00
CA ALA A 578 3.41 -23.33 -20.32
C ALA A 578 2.82 -22.06 -20.95
N ARG A 579 3.67 -21.35 -21.70
CA ARG A 579 3.32 -20.16 -22.47
C ARG A 579 3.88 -20.30 -23.87
N ALA A 580 3.10 -19.92 -24.87
CA ALA A 580 3.54 -19.78 -26.25
C ALA A 580 3.09 -18.43 -26.79
N THR A 581 3.99 -17.70 -27.44
CA THR A 581 3.66 -16.43 -28.10
C THR A 581 4.10 -16.45 -29.56
N TYR A 582 3.33 -15.78 -30.39
CA TYR A 582 3.62 -15.57 -31.80
C TYR A 582 3.39 -14.11 -32.17
N SER A 583 4.35 -13.52 -32.87
CA SER A 583 4.25 -12.18 -33.47
C SER A 583 4.52 -12.28 -34.97
N TYR A 584 3.64 -11.66 -35.77
CA TYR A 584 3.86 -11.45 -37.20
C TYR A 584 4.05 -9.96 -37.50
N ARG A 585 5.25 -9.60 -37.98
CA ARG A 585 5.70 -8.23 -38.30
C ARG A 585 5.45 -7.23 -37.16
N ASP A 586 5.35 -7.73 -35.93
CA ASP A 586 4.93 -6.95 -34.75
C ASP A 586 3.57 -6.23 -34.91
N ALA A 587 2.78 -6.59 -35.92
CA ALA A 587 1.44 -6.07 -36.18
C ALA A 587 0.36 -6.96 -35.54
N TYR A 588 0.55 -8.28 -35.58
CA TYR A 588 -0.36 -9.26 -34.99
C TYR A 588 0.35 -10.06 -33.91
N LEU A 589 -0.25 -10.10 -32.73
CA LEU A 589 0.30 -10.75 -31.55
C LEU A 589 -0.71 -11.77 -31.03
N VAL A 590 -0.26 -12.98 -30.76
CA VAL A 590 -1.05 -14.06 -30.16
C VAL A 590 -0.26 -14.65 -29.01
N GLU A 591 -0.92 -14.82 -27.86
CA GLU A 591 -0.37 -15.50 -26.69
C GLU A 591 -1.36 -16.54 -26.17
N GLY A 592 -0.88 -17.75 -25.92
CA GLY A 592 -1.61 -18.80 -25.22
C GLY A 592 -0.85 -19.23 -23.97
N ASN A 593 -1.55 -19.37 -22.86
CA ASN A 593 -0.98 -19.93 -21.62
C ASN A 593 -1.86 -21.04 -21.08
N VAL A 594 -1.23 -22.01 -20.42
CA VAL A 594 -1.91 -23.06 -19.68
C VAL A 594 -1.18 -23.30 -18.36
N GLY A 595 -1.94 -23.30 -17.25
CA GLY A 595 -1.45 -23.68 -15.93
C GLY A 595 -2.11 -24.97 -15.45
N TYR A 596 -1.31 -25.90 -14.95
CA TYR A 596 -1.76 -27.13 -14.30
C TYR A 596 -1.21 -27.14 -12.87
N THR A 597 -2.08 -26.97 -11.88
CA THR A 597 -1.67 -26.72 -10.49
C THR A 597 -2.35 -27.66 -9.52
N GLY A 598 -1.57 -28.26 -8.62
CA GLY A 598 -2.02 -29.13 -7.55
C GLY A 598 -2.17 -28.39 -6.22
N SER A 599 -3.24 -28.69 -5.49
CA SER A 599 -3.43 -28.31 -4.08
C SER A 599 -3.86 -29.51 -3.24
N GLU A 600 -3.37 -29.56 -2.01
CA GLU A 600 -3.66 -30.59 -1.02
C GLU A 600 -5.08 -30.50 -0.42
N ASN A 601 -5.78 -29.38 -0.64
CA ASN A 601 -7.12 -29.12 -0.09
C ASN A 601 -8.23 -29.95 -0.75
N PHE A 602 -7.95 -30.63 -1.86
CA PHE A 602 -8.92 -31.42 -2.61
C PHE A 602 -8.73 -32.92 -2.38
N GLU A 603 -9.80 -33.69 -2.59
CA GLU A 603 -9.81 -35.15 -2.49
C GLU A 603 -8.69 -35.78 -3.37
N PRO A 604 -8.06 -36.88 -2.92
CA PRO A 604 -7.12 -37.64 -3.76
C PRO A 604 -7.72 -37.96 -5.14
N GLY A 605 -6.97 -37.68 -6.20
CA GLY A 605 -7.43 -37.80 -7.59
C GLY A 605 -8.07 -36.53 -8.19
N LYS A 606 -8.46 -35.55 -7.37
CA LYS A 606 -9.02 -34.24 -7.81
C LYS A 606 -8.13 -33.04 -7.46
N GLN A 607 -6.89 -33.31 -7.06
CA GLN A 607 -5.96 -32.29 -6.54
C GLN A 607 -5.48 -31.28 -7.57
N PHE A 608 -5.52 -31.62 -8.86
CA PHE A 608 -5.00 -30.76 -9.91
C PHE A 608 -6.12 -30.07 -10.71
N GLY A 609 -5.97 -28.76 -10.92
CA GLY A 609 -6.81 -27.95 -11.78
C GLY A 609 -6.08 -27.48 -13.04
N LEU A 610 -6.80 -27.38 -14.17
CA LEU A 610 -6.30 -26.87 -15.44
C LEU A 610 -6.89 -25.48 -15.72
N PHE A 611 -6.04 -24.52 -16.04
CA PHE A 611 -6.38 -23.10 -16.16
C PHE A 611 -5.81 -22.50 -17.45
N PRO A 612 -6.59 -22.48 -18.55
CA PRO A 612 -6.14 -21.92 -19.82
C PRO A 612 -6.38 -20.41 -19.93
N SER A 613 -5.57 -19.73 -20.73
CA SER A 613 -5.81 -18.35 -21.15
C SER A 613 -5.30 -18.09 -22.56
N ILE A 614 -5.93 -17.13 -23.24
CA ILE A 614 -5.56 -16.67 -24.57
C ILE A 614 -5.64 -15.14 -24.63
N ALA A 615 -4.70 -14.53 -25.34
CA ALA A 615 -4.68 -13.11 -25.58
C ALA A 615 -4.28 -12.80 -27.03
N LEU A 616 -4.90 -11.74 -27.57
CA LEU A 616 -4.69 -11.26 -28.92
C LEU A 616 -4.32 -9.77 -28.86
N GLY A 617 -3.40 -9.36 -29.72
CA GLY A 617 -3.01 -7.97 -29.89
C GLY A 617 -2.89 -7.59 -31.35
N TRP A 618 -3.29 -6.37 -31.67
CA TRP A 618 -3.19 -5.80 -33.01
C TRP A 618 -2.62 -4.38 -32.92
N ILE A 619 -1.60 -4.11 -33.73
CA ILE A 619 -0.88 -2.83 -33.77
C ILE A 619 -1.03 -2.24 -35.18
N PRO A 620 -2.13 -1.52 -35.47
CA PRO A 620 -2.36 -0.94 -36.79
C PRO A 620 -1.29 0.08 -37.23
N THR A 621 -0.59 0.73 -36.29
CA THR A 621 0.49 1.67 -36.64
C THR A 621 1.73 1.01 -37.25
N GLN A 622 1.78 -0.32 -37.32
CA GLN A 622 2.83 -1.06 -38.04
C GLN A 622 2.59 -1.14 -39.55
N TYR A 623 1.41 -0.78 -40.07
CA TYR A 623 1.19 -0.72 -41.51
C TYR A 623 1.84 0.52 -42.12
N GLU A 624 2.56 0.34 -43.22
CA GLU A 624 3.17 1.45 -44.00
C GLU A 624 2.16 2.56 -44.32
N PHE A 625 0.92 2.20 -44.65
CA PHE A 625 -0.15 3.17 -44.89
C PHE A 625 -0.37 4.11 -43.70
N MET A 626 -0.43 3.56 -42.48
CA MET A 626 -0.64 4.33 -41.25
C MET A 626 0.60 5.17 -40.92
N GLN A 627 1.80 4.62 -41.10
CA GLN A 627 3.05 5.35 -40.89
C GLN A 627 3.17 6.57 -41.81
N ASN A 628 2.72 6.44 -43.06
CA ASN A 628 2.82 7.50 -44.07
C ASN A 628 1.71 8.57 -43.95
N HIS A 629 0.49 8.20 -43.53
CA HIS A 629 -0.67 9.10 -43.54
C HIS A 629 -1.12 9.58 -42.15
N ALA A 630 -0.71 8.89 -41.09
CA ALA A 630 -1.12 9.17 -39.72
C ALA A 630 0.09 9.51 -38.83
N GLY A 631 1.00 10.37 -39.29
CA GLY A 631 2.19 10.79 -38.53
C GLY A 631 1.88 11.50 -37.19
N TRP A 632 0.63 11.90 -36.95
CA TRP A 632 0.16 12.39 -35.65
C TRP A 632 -0.08 11.26 -34.63
N LEU A 633 -0.22 10.00 -35.08
CA LEU A 633 -0.48 8.80 -34.29
C LEU A 633 0.75 7.88 -34.35
N ASN A 634 1.63 8.00 -33.36
CA ASN A 634 2.91 7.28 -33.30
C ASN A 634 2.74 5.81 -32.95
N PHE A 635 1.80 5.50 -32.04
CA PHE A 635 1.55 4.14 -31.61
C PHE A 635 0.08 3.93 -31.29
N LEU A 636 -0.50 2.85 -31.79
CA LEU A 636 -1.81 2.38 -31.39
C LEU A 636 -1.78 0.87 -31.31
N LYS A 637 -2.19 0.33 -30.16
CA LYS A 637 -2.33 -1.10 -29.92
C LYS A 637 -3.69 -1.38 -29.30
N ILE A 638 -4.39 -2.36 -29.86
CA ILE A 638 -5.62 -2.91 -29.31
C ILE A 638 -5.32 -4.32 -28.85
N ARG A 639 -5.73 -4.67 -27.63
CA ARG A 639 -5.48 -5.99 -27.04
C ARG A 639 -6.70 -6.52 -26.31
N ALA A 640 -6.94 -7.81 -26.44
CA ALA A 640 -8.02 -8.51 -25.75
C ALA A 640 -7.51 -9.81 -25.14
N SER A 641 -7.94 -10.13 -23.93
CA SER A 641 -7.58 -11.38 -23.26
C SER A 641 -8.76 -12.04 -22.57
N TYR A 642 -8.76 -13.37 -22.56
CA TYR A 642 -9.68 -14.22 -21.85
C TYR A 642 -8.90 -15.34 -21.15
N GLY A 643 -9.24 -15.63 -19.89
CA GLY A 643 -8.65 -16.79 -19.24
C GLY A 643 -9.29 -17.14 -17.91
N GLU A 644 -8.97 -18.34 -17.45
CA GLU A 644 -9.42 -18.90 -16.19
C GLU A 644 -8.24 -19.03 -15.22
N VAL A 645 -8.47 -18.73 -13.94
CA VAL A 645 -7.46 -18.87 -12.88
C VAL A 645 -8.13 -19.43 -11.63
N GLY A 646 -7.54 -20.47 -11.03
CA GLY A 646 -8.07 -21.07 -9.79
C GLY A 646 -7.74 -20.26 -8.54
N ASN A 647 -8.40 -20.58 -7.44
CA ASN A 647 -8.06 -20.21 -6.06
C ASN A 647 -8.30 -21.43 -5.16
N ASP A 648 -7.32 -21.80 -4.34
CA ASP A 648 -7.41 -22.94 -3.41
C ASP A 648 -7.68 -22.53 -1.95
N GLN A 649 -7.79 -21.23 -1.67
CA GLN A 649 -7.97 -20.73 -0.31
C GLN A 649 -9.43 -20.86 0.11
N ILE A 650 -9.66 -21.65 1.15
CA ILE A 650 -11.00 -22.00 1.68
C ILE A 650 -11.33 -21.36 3.03
N GLY A 651 -10.40 -20.58 3.59
CA GLY A 651 -10.62 -19.69 4.75
C GLY A 651 -10.66 -20.36 6.11
N GLY A 652 -10.54 -19.54 7.16
CA GLY A 652 -10.60 -19.98 8.56
C GLY A 652 -9.48 -20.95 8.96
N GLY A 653 -8.33 -20.94 8.25
CA GLY A 653 -7.25 -21.89 8.47
C GLY A 653 -7.57 -23.34 8.12
N ARG A 654 -8.75 -23.59 7.52
CA ARG A 654 -9.20 -24.94 7.15
C ARG A 654 -8.24 -25.57 6.15
N ARG A 655 -7.97 -26.85 6.36
CA ARG A 655 -7.25 -27.73 5.44
C ARG A 655 -7.99 -29.06 5.41
N PHE A 656 -7.92 -29.73 4.26
CA PHE A 656 -8.64 -30.98 4.04
C PHE A 656 -10.14 -30.90 4.38
N PRO A 657 -10.88 -29.89 3.85
CA PRO A 657 -12.30 -29.70 4.18
C PRO A 657 -13.17 -30.89 3.75
N TYR A 658 -12.68 -31.77 2.88
CA TYR A 658 -13.32 -33.02 2.49
C TYR A 658 -13.31 -34.09 3.59
N LEU A 659 -12.51 -33.93 4.66
CA LEU A 659 -12.49 -34.84 5.80
C LEU A 659 -13.60 -34.51 6.79
N THR A 660 -14.33 -35.55 7.21
CA THR A 660 -15.17 -35.51 8.41
C THR A 660 -14.28 -35.69 9.64
N LEU A 661 -14.35 -34.74 10.58
CA LEU A 661 -13.53 -34.73 11.79
C LEU A 661 -14.38 -35.03 13.02
N ILE A 662 -13.83 -35.78 13.97
CA ILE A 662 -14.45 -36.12 15.25
C ILE A 662 -13.63 -35.55 16.41
N ASN A 663 -14.31 -35.10 17.46
CA ASN A 663 -13.74 -34.71 18.73
C ASN A 663 -13.85 -35.86 19.73
N PHE A 664 -12.78 -36.06 20.50
CA PHE A 664 -12.75 -36.95 21.67
C PHE A 664 -12.99 -36.12 22.93
N GLY A 665 -13.94 -36.54 23.78
CA GLY A 665 -14.27 -35.82 25.03
C GLY A 665 -15.73 -35.32 25.13
N GLY A 666 -16.63 -35.84 24.31
CA GLY A 666 -18.07 -35.58 24.45
C GLY A 666 -18.61 -36.13 25.77
N GLY A 667 -19.59 -35.43 26.36
CA GLY A 667 -20.24 -35.86 27.60
C GLY A 667 -20.83 -37.26 27.45
N SER A 668 -20.58 -38.13 28.44
CA SER A 668 -21.03 -39.52 28.44
C SER A 668 -21.89 -39.81 29.65
N ARG A 669 -22.96 -40.57 29.43
CA ARG A 669 -23.83 -41.09 30.50
C ARG A 669 -23.16 -42.23 31.29
N TRP A 670 -22.02 -42.75 30.84
CA TRP A 670 -21.37 -43.95 31.39
C TRP A 670 -19.96 -43.71 31.95
N GLY A 671 -19.53 -42.45 32.15
CA GLY A 671 -18.25 -42.13 32.79
C GLY A 671 -17.00 -42.27 31.92
N THR A 672 -17.11 -42.54 30.63
CA THR A 672 -16.01 -42.59 29.64
C THR A 672 -16.15 -41.48 28.60
N ASN A 673 -15.06 -40.90 28.08
CA ASN A 673 -15.16 -39.84 27.07
C ASN A 673 -15.90 -40.32 25.80
N GLY A 674 -16.96 -39.63 25.40
CA GLY A 674 -17.68 -39.90 24.16
C GLY A 674 -17.03 -39.29 22.92
N LEU A 675 -17.46 -39.73 21.75
CA LEU A 675 -17.13 -39.13 20.45
C LEU A 675 -18.22 -38.15 20.06
N THR A 676 -17.82 -36.99 19.55
CA THR A 676 -18.74 -36.02 18.95
C THR A 676 -18.22 -35.60 17.58
N GLU A 677 -19.10 -35.36 16.62
CA GLU A 677 -18.68 -34.87 15.32
C GLU A 677 -18.27 -33.39 15.43
N LYS A 678 -17.10 -33.04 14.91
CA LYS A 678 -16.56 -31.67 14.92
C LYS A 678 -16.91 -30.94 13.61
N GLN A 679 -16.81 -31.65 12.50
CA GLN A 679 -17.00 -31.10 11.15
C GLN A 679 -17.44 -32.22 10.22
N ILE A 680 -18.41 -31.92 9.36
CA ILE A 680 -18.80 -32.79 8.24
C ILE A 680 -17.95 -32.45 7.01
N GLY A 681 -17.39 -33.47 6.37
CA GLY A 681 -16.61 -33.34 5.15
C GLY A 681 -17.42 -32.77 3.99
N ALA A 682 -16.84 -31.82 3.26
CA ALA A 682 -17.39 -31.28 2.03
C ALA A 682 -17.17 -32.27 0.87
N ASN A 683 -18.20 -33.06 0.55
CA ASN A 683 -18.14 -33.98 -0.59
C ASN A 683 -18.11 -33.19 -1.92
N ASN A 684 -17.29 -33.65 -2.87
CA ASN A 684 -17.19 -33.09 -4.23
C ASN A 684 -16.78 -31.61 -4.27
N LEU A 685 -15.75 -31.26 -3.48
CA LEU A 685 -15.12 -29.95 -3.50
C LEU A 685 -14.55 -29.62 -4.89
N HIS A 686 -14.90 -28.45 -5.41
CA HIS A 686 -14.38 -27.90 -6.66
C HIS A 686 -13.51 -26.67 -6.41
N TRP A 687 -12.66 -26.36 -7.38
CA TRP A 687 -11.89 -25.14 -7.38
C TRP A 687 -12.80 -23.91 -7.44
N GLU A 688 -12.45 -22.86 -6.68
CA GLU A 688 -12.97 -21.53 -6.93
C GLU A 688 -12.28 -20.99 -8.20
N VAL A 689 -13.04 -20.60 -9.22
CA VAL A 689 -12.51 -20.23 -10.55
C VAL A 689 -12.83 -18.78 -10.87
N ALA A 690 -11.81 -17.99 -11.19
CA ALA A 690 -11.95 -16.66 -11.78
C ALA A 690 -11.95 -16.74 -13.30
N LYS A 691 -13.02 -16.24 -13.94
CA LYS A 691 -13.09 -16.03 -15.39
C LYS A 691 -12.86 -14.56 -15.68
N LYS A 692 -11.73 -14.24 -16.30
CA LYS A 692 -11.29 -12.86 -16.55
C LYS A 692 -11.36 -12.50 -18.03
N TYR A 693 -11.91 -11.34 -18.30
CA TYR A 693 -11.98 -10.70 -19.61
C TYR A 693 -11.32 -9.33 -19.51
N ASN A 694 -10.49 -8.99 -20.49
CA ASN A 694 -9.87 -7.67 -20.61
C ASN A 694 -9.92 -7.17 -22.06
N LEU A 695 -10.20 -5.89 -22.24
CA LEU A 695 -10.03 -5.17 -23.50
C LEU A 695 -9.20 -3.92 -23.20
N GLY A 696 -8.03 -3.80 -23.80
CA GLY A 696 -7.07 -2.73 -23.58
C GLY A 696 -6.76 -1.97 -24.87
N ILE A 697 -6.54 -0.66 -24.73
CA ILE A 697 -6.04 0.21 -25.80
C ILE A 697 -4.82 0.95 -25.25
N ASP A 698 -3.69 0.82 -25.95
CA ASP A 698 -2.49 1.61 -25.69
C ASP A 698 -2.29 2.58 -26.86
N PHE A 699 -1.96 3.84 -26.56
CA PHE A 699 -1.84 4.87 -27.59
C PHE A 699 -0.71 5.85 -27.28
N GLN A 700 -0.09 6.39 -28.35
CA GLN A 700 0.85 7.49 -28.32
C GLN A 700 0.63 8.39 -29.54
N PHE A 701 0.58 9.70 -29.32
CA PHE A 701 0.37 10.69 -30.38
C PHE A 701 1.21 11.96 -30.16
N LEU A 702 1.36 12.75 -31.22
CA LEU A 702 2.13 14.00 -31.26
C LEU A 702 3.62 13.83 -30.93
N ASN A 703 4.28 12.85 -31.55
CA ASN A 703 5.68 12.50 -31.31
C ASN A 703 5.92 12.08 -29.85
N ASP A 704 5.12 11.12 -29.38
CA ASP A 704 5.19 10.49 -28.06
C ASP A 704 4.99 11.45 -26.87
N LYS A 705 4.52 12.67 -27.14
CA LYS A 705 4.23 13.67 -26.12
C LYS A 705 3.06 13.25 -25.26
N ILE A 706 2.00 12.72 -25.87
CA ILE A 706 0.83 12.23 -25.15
C ILE A 706 0.74 10.74 -25.37
N GLY A 707 0.61 9.99 -24.28
CA GLY A 707 0.38 8.56 -24.36
C GLY A 707 -0.35 8.05 -23.13
N GLY A 708 -0.78 6.81 -23.21
CA GLY A 708 -1.54 6.21 -22.14
C GLY A 708 -2.06 4.84 -22.48
N THR A 709 -2.77 4.28 -21.51
CA THR A 709 -3.42 2.98 -21.58
C THR A 709 -4.80 3.08 -20.94
N VAL A 710 -5.80 2.47 -21.56
CA VAL A 710 -7.13 2.28 -20.98
C VAL A 710 -7.48 0.79 -21.09
N ASP A 711 -7.79 0.17 -19.96
CA ASP A 711 -8.22 -1.23 -19.85
C ASP A 711 -9.67 -1.27 -19.32
N ILE A 712 -10.54 -2.01 -20.00
CA ILE A 712 -11.88 -2.37 -19.53
C ILE A 712 -11.85 -3.84 -19.14
N PHE A 713 -12.36 -4.17 -17.95
CA PHE A 713 -12.25 -5.52 -17.42
C PHE A 713 -13.56 -6.04 -16.81
N LYS A 714 -13.67 -7.37 -16.80
CA LYS A 714 -14.71 -8.12 -16.11
C LYS A 714 -14.12 -9.41 -15.55
N ASP A 715 -14.26 -9.61 -14.26
CA ASP A 715 -13.88 -10.80 -13.52
C ASP A 715 -15.14 -11.44 -12.93
N THR A 716 -15.37 -12.71 -13.20
CA THR A 716 -16.46 -13.48 -12.58
C THR A 716 -15.87 -14.62 -11.79
N ARG A 717 -16.10 -14.58 -10.48
CA ARG A 717 -15.70 -15.61 -9.52
C ARG A 717 -16.86 -16.58 -9.34
N ASP A 718 -16.69 -17.79 -9.85
CA ASP A 718 -17.62 -18.90 -9.69
C ASP A 718 -17.12 -19.84 -8.58
N ASN A 719 -18.03 -20.60 -7.95
CA ASN A 719 -17.72 -21.65 -6.98
C ASN A 719 -17.02 -21.18 -5.70
N ILE A 720 -17.36 -19.99 -5.20
CA ILE A 720 -16.81 -19.48 -3.94
C ILE A 720 -17.24 -20.38 -2.78
N PHE A 721 -16.27 -20.77 -1.96
CA PHE A 721 -16.49 -21.68 -0.83
C PHE A 721 -17.21 -20.97 0.32
N GLN A 722 -18.39 -21.46 0.70
CA GLN A 722 -19.26 -20.83 1.69
C GLN A 722 -19.95 -21.90 2.56
N GLU A 723 -20.24 -21.54 3.81
CA GLU A 723 -21.08 -22.35 4.70
C GLU A 723 -22.52 -22.40 4.18
N ARG A 724 -23.13 -23.58 4.14
CA ARG A 724 -24.54 -23.73 3.79
C ARG A 724 -25.42 -23.14 4.88
N LYS A 725 -26.28 -22.19 4.55
CA LYS A 725 -27.24 -21.62 5.51
C LYS A 725 -28.66 -22.14 5.29
N MET A 726 -29.01 -22.54 4.07
CA MET A 726 -30.28 -23.21 3.75
C MET A 726 -30.26 -24.71 4.13
N MET A 727 -30.08 -25.04 5.41
CA MET A 727 -30.16 -26.41 5.91
C MET A 727 -31.17 -26.49 7.06
N PRO A 728 -32.27 -27.26 6.94
CA PRO A 728 -33.23 -27.44 8.03
C PRO A 728 -32.58 -28.08 9.25
N SER A 729 -32.98 -27.67 10.45
CA SER A 729 -32.42 -28.18 11.71
C SER A 729 -32.72 -29.68 11.91
N GLU A 730 -33.77 -30.19 11.26
CA GLU A 730 -34.19 -31.59 11.23
C GLU A 730 -33.13 -32.52 10.60
N VAL A 731 -32.20 -31.98 9.80
CA VAL A 731 -31.09 -32.76 9.23
C VAL A 731 -30.13 -33.22 10.33
N GLY A 732 -30.15 -32.58 11.51
CA GLY A 732 -29.43 -33.05 12.70
C GLY A 732 -27.90 -32.96 12.61
N VAL A 733 -27.38 -32.13 11.70
CA VAL A 733 -25.94 -31.89 11.57
C VAL A 733 -25.42 -31.06 12.74
N VAL A 734 -24.28 -31.46 13.31
CA VAL A 734 -23.66 -30.72 14.44
C VAL A 734 -23.10 -29.38 13.99
N THR A 735 -22.65 -29.29 12.73
CA THR A 735 -22.19 -28.06 12.07
C THR A 735 -22.65 -28.04 10.62
N ASN A 736 -23.00 -26.87 10.10
CA ASN A 736 -23.39 -26.75 8.69
C ASN A 736 -22.18 -26.99 7.78
N PRO A 737 -22.31 -27.83 6.73
CA PRO A 737 -21.21 -28.11 5.83
C PRO A 737 -20.86 -26.89 4.97
N TYR A 738 -19.60 -26.79 4.59
CA TYR A 738 -19.14 -25.82 3.60
C TYR A 738 -19.14 -26.43 2.20
N THR A 739 -19.46 -25.65 1.17
CA THR A 739 -19.40 -26.09 -0.24
C THR A 739 -19.26 -24.91 -1.19
N ASN A 740 -19.04 -25.20 -2.48
CA ASN A 740 -18.86 -24.22 -3.54
C ASN A 740 -20.20 -23.70 -4.09
N VAL A 741 -20.84 -22.75 -3.40
CA VAL A 741 -22.13 -22.17 -3.82
C VAL A 741 -22.06 -20.69 -4.16
N GLY A 742 -21.05 -19.98 -3.66
CA GLY A 742 -20.98 -18.53 -3.81
C GLY A 742 -20.58 -18.08 -5.22
N ARG A 743 -21.08 -16.91 -5.65
CA ARG A 743 -20.72 -16.31 -6.93
C ARG A 743 -20.61 -14.79 -6.84
N MET A 744 -19.56 -14.23 -7.42
CA MET A 744 -19.29 -12.80 -7.40
C MET A 744 -18.80 -12.31 -8.76
N ARG A 745 -19.04 -11.04 -9.08
CA ARG A 745 -18.57 -10.40 -10.31
C ARG A 745 -17.95 -9.06 -10.00
N SER A 746 -16.72 -8.83 -10.44
CA SER A 746 -16.05 -7.52 -10.44
C SER A 746 -15.96 -7.00 -11.87
N SER A 747 -16.23 -5.72 -12.09
CA SER A 747 -16.09 -5.09 -13.40
C SER A 747 -15.73 -3.62 -13.27
N GLY A 748 -15.05 -3.09 -14.28
CA GLY A 748 -14.54 -1.73 -14.18
C GLY A 748 -13.70 -1.28 -15.35
N ILE A 749 -13.11 -0.10 -15.18
CA ILE A 749 -12.20 0.54 -16.13
C ILE A 749 -11.01 1.06 -15.34
N ASP A 750 -9.80 0.82 -15.83
CA ASP A 750 -8.58 1.37 -15.25
C ASP A 750 -7.65 1.90 -16.35
N GLY A 751 -6.87 2.92 -16.05
CA GLY A 751 -6.00 3.51 -17.06
C GLY A 751 -5.13 4.65 -16.57
N ASN A 752 -4.16 5.01 -17.41
CA ASN A 752 -3.30 6.17 -17.20
C ASN A 752 -3.13 6.96 -18.50
N ILE A 753 -2.85 8.25 -18.33
CA ILE A 753 -2.49 9.16 -19.42
C ILE A 753 -1.33 10.02 -18.93
N TYR A 754 -0.39 10.31 -19.80
CA TYR A 754 0.69 11.25 -19.54
C TYR A 754 0.83 12.27 -20.68
N LEU A 755 1.36 13.43 -20.33
CA LEU A 755 1.81 14.47 -21.24
C LEU A 755 3.24 14.83 -20.88
N ASN A 756 4.17 14.60 -21.79
CA ASN A 756 5.56 15.03 -21.70
C ASN A 756 5.78 16.17 -22.68
N GLN A 757 6.17 17.33 -22.17
CA GLN A 757 6.46 18.49 -23.00
C GLN A 757 7.83 19.06 -22.64
N LYS A 758 8.75 18.99 -23.60
CA LYS A 758 10.05 19.66 -23.55
C LYS A 758 9.87 21.07 -24.11
N ILE A 759 10.16 22.08 -23.30
CA ILE A 759 10.09 23.49 -23.71
C ILE A 759 11.42 23.87 -24.38
N ASP A 760 12.55 23.51 -23.75
CA ASP A 760 13.90 23.66 -24.29
C ASP A 760 14.85 22.61 -23.70
N GLU A 761 16.16 22.74 -23.89
CA GLU A 761 17.18 21.81 -23.37
C GLU A 761 17.27 21.75 -21.84
N HIS A 762 16.79 22.77 -21.14
CA HIS A 762 16.88 22.91 -19.69
C HIS A 762 15.52 22.82 -18.99
N ASN A 763 14.43 22.91 -19.75
CA ASN A 763 13.08 23.08 -19.26
C ASN A 763 12.17 22.01 -19.84
N SER A 764 11.59 21.21 -18.94
CA SER A 764 10.57 20.22 -19.30
C SER A 764 9.52 20.12 -18.22
N PHE A 765 8.30 19.81 -18.63
CA PHE A 765 7.24 19.44 -17.70
C PHE A 765 6.61 18.12 -18.12
N THR A 766 6.17 17.39 -17.11
CA THR A 766 5.45 16.12 -17.26
C THR A 766 4.20 16.19 -16.42
N VAL A 767 3.07 15.83 -17.01
CA VAL A 767 1.79 15.67 -16.33
C VAL A 767 1.38 14.22 -16.45
N ARG A 768 0.93 13.60 -15.36
CA ARG A 768 0.44 12.22 -15.35
C ARG A 768 -0.88 12.17 -14.64
N ALA A 769 -1.83 11.42 -15.17
CA ALA A 769 -3.10 11.13 -14.55
C ALA A 769 -3.35 9.62 -14.59
N ASN A 770 -3.95 9.09 -13.54
CA ASN A 770 -4.42 7.71 -13.48
C ASN A 770 -5.79 7.65 -12.82
N MET A 771 -6.55 6.61 -13.17
CA MET A 771 -7.83 6.34 -12.56
C MET A 771 -8.11 4.84 -12.57
N THR A 772 -8.75 4.37 -11.51
CA THR A 772 -9.29 3.01 -11.37
C THR A 772 -10.72 3.14 -10.90
N TYR A 773 -11.66 2.57 -11.66
CA TYR A 773 -13.03 2.36 -11.24
C TYR A 773 -13.31 0.85 -11.23
N ALA A 774 -13.66 0.30 -10.06
CA ALA A 774 -13.99 -1.10 -9.91
C ALA A 774 -15.23 -1.25 -9.02
N VAL A 775 -16.20 -2.05 -9.48
CA VAL A 775 -17.39 -2.39 -8.71
C VAL A 775 -17.53 -3.90 -8.65
N SER A 776 -17.77 -4.38 -7.44
CA SER A 776 -17.97 -5.79 -7.20
C SER A 776 -19.39 -6.05 -6.72
N LYS A 777 -20.08 -6.95 -7.41
CA LYS A 777 -21.46 -7.36 -7.17
C LYS A 777 -21.49 -8.83 -6.75
N VAL A 778 -22.17 -9.13 -5.65
CA VAL A 778 -22.46 -10.50 -5.24
C VAL A 778 -23.59 -11.00 -6.13
N VAL A 779 -23.33 -12.05 -6.92
CA VAL A 779 -24.31 -12.62 -7.85
C VAL A 779 -25.13 -13.69 -7.15
N HIS A 780 -24.50 -14.50 -6.30
CA HIS A 780 -25.17 -15.51 -5.51
C HIS A 780 -24.50 -15.64 -4.14
N TRP A 781 -25.33 -15.62 -3.10
CA TRP A 781 -24.94 -15.76 -1.71
C TRP A 781 -25.93 -16.71 -1.02
N ASP A 782 -25.43 -17.80 -0.45
CA ASP A 782 -26.26 -18.74 0.31
C ASP A 782 -26.61 -18.12 1.68
N GLN A 783 -27.88 -17.84 1.91
CA GLN A 783 -28.42 -17.23 3.12
C GLN A 783 -29.75 -17.89 3.46
N ASP A 784 -30.07 -17.95 4.75
CA ASP A 784 -31.35 -18.47 5.20
C ASP A 784 -32.45 -17.39 5.11
N ALA A 785 -33.69 -17.84 4.90
CA ALA A 785 -34.94 -17.09 5.05
C ALA A 785 -34.93 -15.60 4.65
N VAL A 786 -34.89 -15.30 3.34
CA VAL A 786 -35.08 -13.93 2.83
C VAL A 786 -36.58 -13.58 2.81
N ARG A 787 -37.03 -12.73 3.73
CA ARG A 787 -38.45 -12.31 3.80
C ARG A 787 -38.78 -11.27 2.74
N TYR A 788 -37.90 -10.30 2.53
CA TYR A 788 -38.08 -9.23 1.53
C TYR A 788 -36.90 -9.16 0.55
N PRO A 789 -37.13 -8.85 -0.75
CA PRO A 789 -36.08 -8.85 -1.77
C PRO A 789 -34.87 -7.97 -1.44
N TYR A 790 -35.08 -6.82 -0.78
CA TYR A 790 -34.00 -5.89 -0.43
C TYR A 790 -33.09 -6.40 0.71
N GLN A 791 -33.52 -7.39 1.50
CA GLN A 791 -32.71 -8.01 2.54
C GLN A 791 -31.66 -8.98 1.95
N SER A 792 -31.85 -9.41 0.70
CA SER A 792 -30.95 -10.34 0.04
C SER A 792 -29.53 -9.78 -0.10
N TYR A 793 -28.52 -10.57 0.27
CA TYR A 793 -27.11 -10.29 -0.06
C TYR A 793 -26.74 -10.72 -1.49
N SER A 794 -27.65 -11.37 -2.21
CA SER A 794 -27.51 -11.62 -3.66
C SER A 794 -27.98 -10.39 -4.45
N ASP A 795 -27.36 -10.19 -5.61
CA ASP A 795 -27.64 -9.09 -6.53
C ASP A 795 -27.42 -7.67 -5.97
N VAL A 796 -26.58 -7.54 -4.95
CA VAL A 796 -26.14 -6.25 -4.39
C VAL A 796 -24.62 -6.08 -4.47
N ASN A 797 -24.14 -4.83 -4.36
CA ASN A 797 -22.71 -4.56 -4.29
C ASN A 797 -22.10 -5.20 -3.03
N TYR A 798 -20.91 -5.77 -3.15
CA TYR A 798 -20.20 -6.36 -2.02
C TYR A 798 -19.82 -5.29 -1.00
N GLY A 799 -20.08 -5.57 0.28
CA GLY A 799 -19.83 -4.62 1.38
C GLY A 799 -20.75 -3.40 1.38
N VAL A 800 -21.86 -3.41 0.63
CA VAL A 800 -22.86 -2.33 0.66
C VAL A 800 -23.29 -2.05 2.09
N MET A 801 -23.31 -0.78 2.48
CA MET A 801 -23.77 -0.42 3.82
C MET A 801 -25.27 -0.58 3.91
N ARG A 802 -25.72 -1.18 5.01
CA ARG A 802 -27.13 -1.40 5.31
C ARG A 802 -27.52 -0.65 6.57
N GLY A 803 -28.73 -0.11 6.57
CA GLY A 803 -29.29 0.63 7.69
C GLY A 803 -30.69 1.12 7.39
N LEU A 804 -31.26 1.85 8.34
CA LEU A 804 -32.57 2.47 8.21
C LEU A 804 -32.49 3.76 7.37
N VAL A 805 -33.58 4.10 6.67
CA VAL A 805 -33.69 5.38 5.95
C VAL A 805 -34.28 6.43 6.88
N ALA A 806 -33.48 7.41 7.27
CA ALA A 806 -33.92 8.52 8.11
C ALA A 806 -34.66 9.60 7.31
N LEU A 807 -35.77 10.09 7.86
CA LEU A 807 -36.66 11.13 7.30
C LEU A 807 -36.49 12.47 8.03
N GLY A 808 -35.37 12.67 8.72
CA GLY A 808 -35.11 13.79 9.63
C GLY A 808 -35.47 13.48 11.08
N LEU A 809 -35.56 14.54 11.90
CA LEU A 809 -35.94 14.45 13.30
C LEU A 809 -37.44 14.72 13.48
N PHE A 810 -38.07 14.07 14.48
CA PHE A 810 -39.45 14.36 14.86
C PHE A 810 -39.59 15.80 15.37
N GLN A 811 -40.56 16.55 14.87
CA GLN A 811 -40.79 17.93 15.29
C GLN A 811 -41.77 18.04 16.46
N SER A 812 -42.76 17.15 16.53
CA SER A 812 -43.82 17.23 17.53
C SER A 812 -44.34 15.86 17.98
N LYS A 813 -45.09 15.85 19.08
CA LYS A 813 -45.76 14.63 19.58
C LYS A 813 -46.87 14.16 18.64
N ASP A 814 -47.56 15.08 17.97
CA ASP A 814 -48.59 14.75 16.98
C ASP A 814 -48.01 14.01 15.78
N GLU A 815 -46.81 14.40 15.34
CA GLU A 815 -46.09 13.71 14.27
C GLU A 815 -45.70 12.28 14.67
N ILE A 816 -45.26 12.08 15.92
CA ILE A 816 -44.97 10.76 16.48
C ILE A 816 -46.22 9.89 16.50
N ASN A 817 -47.36 10.45 16.95
CA ASN A 817 -48.62 9.71 17.04
C ASN A 817 -49.19 9.31 15.67
N ARG A 818 -48.85 10.05 14.60
CA ARG A 818 -49.26 9.77 13.22
C ARG A 818 -48.26 8.89 12.44
N SER A 819 -47.04 8.70 12.96
CA SER A 819 -46.02 7.86 12.32
C SER A 819 -46.16 6.37 12.69
N PRO A 820 -45.67 5.46 11.82
CA PRO A 820 -45.47 4.05 12.16
C PRO A 820 -44.69 3.87 13.46
N LYS A 821 -44.99 2.82 14.22
CA LYS A 821 -44.41 2.62 15.54
C LYS A 821 -42.96 2.12 15.44
N GLN A 822 -42.00 2.96 15.81
CA GLN A 822 -40.59 2.56 15.99
C GLN A 822 -40.45 1.61 17.20
N THR A 823 -40.00 0.38 16.94
CA THR A 823 -39.96 -0.71 17.94
C THR A 823 -38.73 -0.68 18.85
N TYR A 824 -37.77 0.20 18.56
CA TYR A 824 -36.47 0.25 19.22
C TYR A 824 -36.46 0.96 20.59
N GLY A 825 -37.52 1.66 20.95
CA GLY A 825 -37.63 2.40 22.20
C GLY A 825 -38.69 3.48 22.15
N GLU A 826 -38.84 4.22 23.26
CA GLU A 826 -39.70 5.40 23.30
C GLU A 826 -39.06 6.54 22.49
N VAL A 827 -39.82 7.14 21.57
CA VAL A 827 -39.38 8.28 20.75
C VAL A 827 -40.01 9.59 21.22
N ARG A 828 -39.25 10.67 21.12
CA ARG A 828 -39.62 12.04 21.51
C ARG A 828 -39.28 13.05 20.40
N PRO A 829 -39.84 14.27 20.42
CA PRO A 829 -39.41 15.32 19.50
C PRO A 829 -37.88 15.50 19.56
N GLY A 830 -37.24 15.58 18.40
CA GLY A 830 -35.80 15.61 18.22
C GLY A 830 -35.12 14.24 18.10
N ASP A 831 -35.83 13.13 18.27
CA ASP A 831 -35.33 11.78 17.94
C ASP A 831 -35.44 11.49 16.43
N ILE A 832 -34.63 10.55 15.95
CA ILE A 832 -34.57 10.22 14.52
C ILE A 832 -35.84 9.47 14.10
N ARG A 833 -36.47 9.96 13.03
CA ARG A 833 -37.61 9.33 12.37
C ARG A 833 -37.13 8.48 11.20
N TYR A 834 -37.62 7.25 11.12
CA TYR A 834 -37.31 6.33 10.03
C TYR A 834 -38.49 6.10 9.10
N LYS A 835 -38.19 5.66 7.88
CA LYS A 835 -39.17 5.23 6.89
C LYS A 835 -39.54 3.77 7.13
N ASP A 836 -40.82 3.49 7.25
CA ASP A 836 -41.39 2.15 7.10
C ASP A 836 -41.29 1.74 5.62
N VAL A 837 -40.48 0.72 5.35
CA VAL A 837 -40.14 0.26 3.99
C VAL A 837 -41.11 -0.81 3.52
N ASN A 838 -41.59 -1.67 4.43
CA ASN A 838 -42.46 -2.79 4.11
C ASN A 838 -43.96 -2.44 4.23
N ALA A 839 -44.28 -1.25 4.74
CA ALA A 839 -45.62 -0.71 4.96
C ALA A 839 -46.50 -1.52 5.93
N ASP A 840 -45.90 -2.17 6.93
CA ASP A 840 -46.63 -2.94 7.95
C ASP A 840 -47.06 -2.12 9.18
N GLY A 841 -46.73 -0.82 9.20
CA GLY A 841 -47.08 0.11 10.28
C GLY A 841 -46.15 0.06 11.48
N LYS A 842 -45.06 -0.71 11.41
CA LYS A 842 -44.00 -0.79 12.40
C LYS A 842 -42.67 -0.46 11.74
N ILE A 843 -41.71 -0.03 12.56
CA ILE A 843 -40.33 0.10 12.12
C ILE A 843 -39.48 -0.82 12.96
N ASP A 844 -38.90 -1.84 12.32
CA ASP A 844 -38.05 -2.85 12.94
C ASP A 844 -36.91 -3.29 12.00
N ASP A 845 -36.22 -4.39 12.33
CA ASP A 845 -35.07 -4.85 11.55
C ASP A 845 -35.45 -5.33 10.13
N ASP A 846 -36.74 -5.53 9.84
CA ASP A 846 -37.24 -5.78 8.48
C ASP A 846 -37.17 -4.53 7.57
N ASP A 847 -36.96 -3.33 8.12
CA ASP A 847 -36.80 -2.08 7.35
C ASP A 847 -35.35 -1.74 6.99
N ILE A 848 -34.40 -2.61 7.36
CA ILE A 848 -32.98 -2.40 7.05
C ILE A 848 -32.74 -2.66 5.56
N VAL A 849 -32.37 -1.59 4.85
CA VAL A 849 -32.12 -1.61 3.40
C VAL A 849 -30.67 -1.27 3.08
N PRO A 850 -30.19 -1.59 1.86
CA PRO A 850 -28.94 -1.02 1.35
C PRO A 850 -29.05 0.51 1.23
N ILE A 851 -28.15 1.26 1.89
CA ILE A 851 -28.21 2.73 1.96
C ILE A 851 -27.04 3.43 1.27
N ALA A 852 -25.87 2.79 1.13
CA ALA A 852 -24.67 3.46 0.60
C ALA A 852 -23.57 2.49 0.11
N HIS A 853 -22.49 3.04 -0.46
CA HIS A 853 -21.30 2.29 -0.84
C HIS A 853 -20.55 1.74 0.39
N SER A 854 -19.57 0.86 0.16
CA SER A 854 -18.73 0.31 1.23
C SER A 854 -17.69 1.33 1.73
N ASN A 855 -16.96 0.97 2.78
CA ASN A 855 -15.81 1.71 3.28
C ASN A 855 -14.50 1.40 2.52
N VAL A 856 -14.62 0.79 1.34
CA VAL A 856 -13.55 0.58 0.36
C VAL A 856 -13.95 1.34 -0.91
N PRO A 857 -13.12 2.26 -1.42
CA PRO A 857 -13.52 3.11 -2.53
C PRO A 857 -13.70 2.33 -3.81
N GLN A 858 -14.76 2.66 -4.57
CA GLN A 858 -14.96 2.12 -5.92
C GLN A 858 -14.16 2.90 -6.97
N ILE A 859 -13.84 4.17 -6.70
CA ILE A 859 -13.02 5.02 -7.58
C ILE A 859 -11.78 5.47 -6.80
N GLN A 860 -10.60 5.25 -7.39
CA GLN A 860 -9.35 5.85 -6.92
C GLN A 860 -8.62 6.48 -8.11
N TYR A 861 -8.11 7.68 -7.93
CA TYR A 861 -7.45 8.44 -8.98
C TYR A 861 -6.24 9.21 -8.46
N GLY A 862 -5.35 9.57 -9.38
CA GLY A 862 -4.19 10.39 -9.06
C GLY A 862 -3.77 11.27 -10.20
N PHE A 863 -3.14 12.37 -9.83
CA PHE A 863 -2.64 13.39 -10.73
C PHE A 863 -1.27 13.84 -10.23
N ALA A 864 -0.24 13.72 -11.07
CA ALA A 864 1.13 14.08 -10.76
C ALA A 864 1.64 15.12 -11.76
N LEU A 865 2.31 16.13 -11.23
CA LEU A 865 2.99 17.18 -11.96
C LEU A 865 4.48 17.07 -11.67
N GLU A 866 5.32 17.16 -12.69
CA GLU A 866 6.76 17.27 -12.54
C GLU A 866 7.27 18.38 -13.45
N TYR A 867 8.06 19.29 -12.89
CA TYR A 867 8.70 20.38 -13.60
C TYR A 867 10.21 20.31 -13.35
N ARG A 868 10.99 20.25 -14.42
CA ARG A 868 12.45 20.25 -14.38
C ARG A 868 12.97 21.54 -14.98
N TYR A 869 13.81 22.23 -14.21
CA TYR A 869 14.50 23.46 -14.59
C TYR A 869 15.98 23.34 -14.24
N LYS A 870 16.84 23.07 -15.24
CA LYS A 870 18.29 22.82 -15.06
C LYS A 870 18.57 21.75 -14.00
N ARG A 871 18.97 22.16 -12.80
CA ARG A 871 19.33 21.28 -11.66
C ARG A 871 18.20 21.11 -10.65
N TRP A 872 17.11 21.85 -10.81
CA TRP A 872 15.92 21.79 -9.98
C TRP A 872 14.91 20.82 -10.58
N THR A 873 14.32 19.99 -9.73
CA THR A 873 13.12 19.23 -10.06
C THR A 873 12.08 19.48 -8.97
N ILE A 874 10.89 19.90 -9.37
CA ILE A 874 9.74 20.08 -8.49
C ILE A 874 8.68 19.10 -8.96
N SER A 875 8.21 18.23 -8.08
CA SER A 875 7.06 17.37 -8.36
C SER A 875 5.99 17.48 -7.27
N ALA A 876 4.74 17.39 -7.70
CA ALA A 876 3.58 17.43 -6.83
C ALA A 876 2.65 16.27 -7.19
N LEU A 877 2.17 15.55 -6.18
CA LEU A 877 1.26 14.42 -6.34
C LEU A 877 -0.05 14.69 -5.59
N PHE A 878 -1.16 14.54 -6.31
CA PHE A 878 -2.50 14.56 -5.78
C PHE A 878 -3.11 13.16 -5.94
N THR A 879 -3.75 12.66 -4.89
CA THR A 879 -4.48 11.39 -4.92
C THR A 879 -5.88 11.58 -4.35
N GLY A 880 -6.86 10.84 -4.84
CA GLY A 880 -8.22 10.94 -4.36
C GLY A 880 -8.97 9.63 -4.43
N ALA A 881 -10.04 9.57 -3.66
CA ALA A 881 -10.95 8.44 -3.58
C ALA A 881 -12.39 8.96 -3.63
N ALA A 882 -13.26 8.22 -4.32
CA ALA A 882 -14.69 8.54 -4.42
C ALA A 882 -15.55 7.27 -4.38
N LYS A 883 -16.86 7.46 -4.14
CA LYS A 883 -17.82 6.37 -3.88
C LYS A 883 -17.36 5.48 -2.73
N VAL A 884 -17.04 6.12 -1.61
CA VAL A 884 -16.67 5.49 -0.35
C VAL A 884 -17.49 6.13 0.75
N ASN A 885 -18.09 5.32 1.61
CA ASN A 885 -18.91 5.80 2.70
C ASN A 885 -18.50 5.13 4.01
N PHE A 886 -18.86 5.76 5.12
CA PHE A 886 -18.83 5.13 6.43
C PHE A 886 -19.94 5.68 7.30
N LEU A 887 -20.28 4.95 8.36
CA LEU A 887 -21.27 5.38 9.34
C LEU A 887 -20.56 5.95 10.55
N TYR A 888 -20.94 7.16 10.94
CA TYR A 888 -20.51 7.71 12.21
C TYR A 888 -21.12 6.94 13.39
N GLY A 889 -20.46 7.01 14.55
CA GLY A 889 -21.03 6.57 15.82
C GLY A 889 -20.08 5.85 16.75
N GLY A 890 -20.63 5.26 17.81
CA GLY A 890 -19.84 4.71 18.92
C GLY A 890 -19.44 5.79 19.94
N SER A 891 -18.70 5.39 20.97
CA SER A 891 -18.23 6.32 22.02
C SER A 891 -17.32 7.41 21.44
N GLY A 892 -17.43 8.61 21.98
CA GLY A 892 -16.72 9.78 21.48
C GLY A 892 -17.47 10.52 20.38
N PHE A 893 -18.30 9.86 19.57
CA PHE A 893 -19.13 10.53 18.55
C PHE A 893 -20.59 10.64 18.97
N TYR A 894 -21.21 9.54 19.45
CA TYR A 894 -22.53 9.59 20.05
C TYR A 894 -22.42 10.26 21.43
N PRO A 895 -22.99 11.46 21.61
CA PRO A 895 -22.85 12.19 22.87
C PRO A 895 -23.38 11.35 24.03
N PHE A 896 -22.61 11.27 25.12
CA PHE A 896 -23.01 10.55 26.35
C PHE A 896 -23.41 9.09 26.12
N SER A 897 -22.86 8.40 25.11
CA SER A 897 -23.27 7.03 24.75
C SER A 897 -23.32 6.03 25.92
N GLY A 898 -22.49 6.20 26.95
CA GLY A 898 -22.49 5.40 28.17
C GLY A 898 -22.99 6.13 29.43
N GLY A 899 -23.60 7.30 29.31
CA GLY A 899 -24.07 8.13 30.42
C GLY A 899 -22.92 8.80 31.16
N GLU A 900 -22.49 8.21 32.29
CA GLU A 900 -21.32 8.67 33.06
C GLU A 900 -20.00 8.63 32.25
N VAL A 901 -20.03 7.90 31.14
CA VAL A 901 -18.94 7.67 30.20
C VAL A 901 -19.42 7.85 28.76
N GLY A 902 -18.50 7.99 27.83
CA GLY A 902 -18.77 8.40 26.45
C GLY A 902 -18.48 9.88 26.29
N ASN A 903 -17.26 10.18 25.87
CA ASN A 903 -16.79 11.54 25.67
C ASN A 903 -17.61 12.25 24.57
N VAL A 904 -17.61 13.58 24.58
CA VAL A 904 -18.44 14.42 23.71
C VAL A 904 -17.54 15.34 22.90
N LEU A 905 -17.73 15.37 21.57
CA LEU A 905 -16.97 16.25 20.69
C LEU A 905 -17.29 17.73 20.95
N SER A 906 -16.30 18.58 20.75
CA SER A 906 -16.43 20.04 20.88
C SER A 906 -17.54 20.63 20.00
N ILE A 907 -17.74 20.06 18.80
CA ILE A 907 -18.77 20.50 17.84
C ILE A 907 -20.21 20.36 18.36
N VAL A 908 -20.44 19.50 19.36
CA VAL A 908 -21.77 19.29 19.98
C VAL A 908 -22.15 20.49 20.85
N ASN A 909 -21.18 21.28 21.31
CA ASN A 909 -21.45 22.47 22.13
C ASN A 909 -22.11 23.61 21.35
N ASP A 910 -21.95 23.64 20.02
CA ASP A 910 -22.63 24.61 19.17
C ASP A 910 -24.11 24.22 19.02
N PRO A 911 -25.07 25.03 19.51
CA PRO A 911 -26.49 24.73 19.42
C PRO A 911 -26.98 24.52 17.99
N LYS A 912 -26.33 25.11 16.97
CA LYS A 912 -26.70 24.93 15.55
C LYS A 912 -26.53 23.49 15.07
N ASN A 913 -25.64 22.73 15.70
CA ASN A 913 -25.33 21.36 15.30
C ASN A 913 -26.29 20.34 15.91
N ARG A 914 -27.19 20.71 16.83
CA ARG A 914 -28.02 19.76 17.60
C ARG A 914 -29.45 20.24 17.76
N TRP A 915 -30.38 19.29 17.87
CA TRP A 915 -31.74 19.60 18.25
C TRP A 915 -31.83 19.92 19.75
N THR A 916 -32.42 21.05 20.08
CA THR A 916 -32.72 21.46 21.46
C THR A 916 -34.18 21.86 21.55
N PRO A 917 -34.97 21.34 22.49
CA PRO A 917 -36.34 21.80 22.65
C PRO A 917 -36.39 23.29 23.00
N ALA A 918 -37.31 24.02 22.36
CA ALA A 918 -37.46 25.47 22.50
C ALA A 918 -37.80 25.89 23.95
N TRP A 919 -38.51 25.02 24.68
CA TRP A 919 -38.84 25.25 26.09
C TRP A 919 -37.59 25.24 26.99
N TYR A 920 -36.53 24.54 26.60
CA TYR A 920 -35.28 24.46 27.36
C TYR A 920 -34.34 25.59 26.97
N SER A 921 -34.16 25.82 25.66
CA SER A 921 -33.26 26.85 25.14
C SER A 921 -33.82 28.27 25.22
N GLY A 922 -35.15 28.43 25.30
CA GLY A 922 -35.83 29.71 25.16
C GLY A 922 -35.89 30.24 23.71
N ASP A 923 -35.39 29.47 22.73
CA ASP A 923 -35.30 29.87 21.33
C ASP A 923 -35.89 28.80 20.39
N PRO A 924 -37.02 29.08 19.73
CA PRO A 924 -37.63 28.17 18.74
C PRO A 924 -36.69 27.76 17.60
N SER A 925 -35.68 28.56 17.26
CA SER A 925 -34.74 28.25 16.18
C SER A 925 -33.88 27.00 16.46
N THR A 926 -33.80 26.58 17.72
CA THR A 926 -33.02 25.41 18.17
C THR A 926 -33.74 24.06 17.92
N GLU A 927 -35.03 24.08 17.59
CA GLU A 927 -35.80 22.93 17.14
C GLU A 927 -35.58 22.68 15.63
N ASN A 928 -34.31 22.55 15.23
CA ASN A 928 -33.91 22.40 13.83
C ASN A 928 -34.02 20.92 13.38
N PRO A 929 -34.97 20.56 12.49
CA PRO A 929 -35.16 19.18 12.03
C PRO A 929 -34.00 18.63 11.20
N ASN A 930 -33.10 19.51 10.72
CA ASN A 930 -31.91 19.18 9.95
C ASN A 930 -30.62 19.29 10.78
N ALA A 931 -30.71 19.33 12.11
CA ALA A 931 -29.54 19.34 12.98
C ALA A 931 -28.66 18.09 12.77
N ARG A 932 -27.34 18.26 12.88
CA ARG A 932 -26.36 17.16 12.72
C ARG A 932 -26.48 16.10 13.81
N PHE A 933 -26.87 16.51 15.02
CA PHE A 933 -27.11 15.63 16.14
C PHE A 933 -28.59 15.70 16.54
N PRO A 934 -29.23 14.56 16.84
CA PRO A 934 -30.56 14.54 17.41
C PRO A 934 -30.53 15.15 18.81
N ARG A 935 -31.71 15.20 19.44
CA ARG A 935 -31.85 15.58 20.85
C ARG A 935 -30.84 14.82 21.70
N LEU A 936 -30.13 15.55 22.56
CA LEU A 936 -29.14 14.93 23.45
C LEU A 936 -29.84 13.98 24.44
N THR A 937 -29.26 12.79 24.60
CA THR A 937 -29.69 11.80 25.58
C THR A 937 -28.53 11.43 26.47
N TYR A 938 -28.77 11.28 27.77
CA TYR A 938 -27.75 10.81 28.70
C TYR A 938 -27.78 9.28 28.77
N GLY A 939 -26.86 8.63 28.04
CA GLY A 939 -26.83 7.18 27.86
C GLY A 939 -27.19 6.74 26.43
N THR A 940 -27.29 5.42 26.24
CA THR A 940 -27.61 4.84 24.94
C THR A 940 -29.08 5.06 24.59
N ASN A 941 -29.34 5.77 23.48
CA ASN A 941 -30.65 5.80 22.84
C ASN A 941 -30.70 4.72 21.75
N GLN A 942 -31.43 3.63 22.01
CA GLN A 942 -31.53 2.47 21.10
C GLN A 942 -32.17 2.81 19.75
N ASN A 943 -32.96 3.88 19.68
CA ASN A 943 -33.53 4.38 18.45
C ASN A 943 -32.50 5.20 17.66
N ASN A 944 -31.93 6.23 18.28
CA ASN A 944 -31.05 7.17 17.59
C ASN A 944 -29.68 6.55 17.24
N ASN A 945 -29.21 5.55 17.98
CA ASN A 945 -27.87 4.98 17.79
C ASN A 945 -27.81 3.89 16.70
N ARG A 946 -28.88 3.71 15.91
CA ARG A 946 -28.97 2.73 14.82
C ARG A 946 -28.26 3.21 13.56
N ALA A 947 -27.64 2.25 12.86
CA ALA A 947 -27.09 2.50 11.52
C ALA A 947 -28.20 3.01 10.59
N SER A 948 -28.02 4.22 10.06
CA SER A 948 -29.02 4.86 9.21
C SER A 948 -28.40 5.92 8.30
N THR A 949 -29.17 6.38 7.31
CA THR A 949 -28.75 7.49 6.43
C THR A 949 -28.44 8.78 7.19
N PHE A 950 -28.95 8.96 8.42
CA PHE A 950 -28.63 10.09 9.29
C PHE A 950 -27.15 10.12 9.70
N TRP A 951 -26.56 8.94 9.95
CA TRP A 951 -25.15 8.83 10.35
C TRP A 951 -24.21 8.58 9.18
N LEU A 952 -24.72 8.63 7.95
CA LEU A 952 -23.93 8.35 6.76
C LEU A 952 -22.97 9.50 6.46
N ALA A 953 -21.69 9.18 6.38
CA ALA A 953 -20.63 10.07 5.96
C ALA A 953 -20.20 9.76 4.52
N ASP A 954 -19.93 10.80 3.75
CA ASP A 954 -19.21 10.67 2.48
C ASP A 954 -17.70 10.72 2.76
N GLY A 955 -17.03 9.59 2.55
CA GLY A 955 -15.58 9.48 2.73
C GLY A 955 -14.80 9.95 1.50
N SER A 956 -15.44 10.50 0.48
CA SER A 956 -14.76 10.96 -0.73
C SER A 956 -13.81 12.12 -0.44
N TYR A 957 -12.62 12.08 -1.01
CA TYR A 957 -11.60 13.12 -0.77
C TYR A 957 -10.66 13.30 -1.95
N LEU A 958 -10.08 14.51 -2.02
CA LEU A 958 -8.86 14.80 -2.76
C LEU A 958 -7.76 15.14 -1.74
N ARG A 959 -6.56 14.59 -1.92
CA ARG A 959 -5.41 14.81 -1.03
C ARG A 959 -4.22 15.31 -1.83
N TRP A 960 -3.60 16.39 -1.37
CA TRP A 960 -2.24 16.73 -1.78
C TRP A 960 -1.27 15.80 -1.07
N LYS A 961 -0.93 14.70 -1.74
CA LYS A 961 -0.20 13.56 -1.17
C LYS A 961 1.27 13.87 -0.98
N SER A 962 1.95 14.47 -1.96
CA SER A 962 3.34 14.89 -1.80
C SER A 962 3.71 16.15 -2.58
N LEU A 963 4.72 16.84 -2.05
CA LEU A 963 5.51 17.86 -2.75
C LEU A 963 6.98 17.49 -2.56
N ASP A 964 7.68 17.34 -3.68
CA ASP A 964 9.07 16.95 -3.73
C ASP A 964 9.86 18.04 -4.47
N ILE A 965 10.81 18.66 -3.78
CA ILE A 965 11.70 19.66 -4.37
C ILE A 965 13.12 19.12 -4.25
N SER A 966 13.75 18.83 -5.37
CA SER A 966 15.13 18.34 -5.41
C SER A 966 16.06 19.28 -6.16
N TYR A 967 17.29 19.36 -5.67
CA TYR A 967 18.38 20.10 -6.28
C TYR A 967 19.61 19.22 -6.42
N ARG A 968 19.98 18.95 -7.66
CA ARG A 968 21.13 18.13 -8.00
C ARG A 968 22.40 18.96 -8.10
N ILE A 969 23.34 18.72 -7.20
CA ILE A 969 24.66 19.33 -7.20
C ILE A 969 25.59 18.41 -8.00
N GLY A 970 25.81 18.76 -9.27
CA GLY A 970 26.76 18.04 -10.12
C GLY A 970 28.20 18.15 -9.60
N ALA A 971 29.06 17.19 -9.98
CA ALA A 971 30.46 17.13 -9.57
C ALA A 971 31.20 18.47 -9.77
N ASN A 972 31.58 19.13 -8.69
CA ASN A 972 32.41 20.33 -8.70
C ASN A 972 33.79 20.03 -8.07
N LYS A 973 34.74 20.97 -8.16
CA LYS A 973 36.09 20.77 -7.62
C LYS A 973 36.08 20.40 -6.13
N VAL A 974 35.19 21.02 -5.33
CA VAL A 974 35.07 20.79 -3.88
C VAL A 974 34.57 19.37 -3.57
N LEU A 975 33.51 18.91 -4.23
CA LEU A 975 32.95 17.56 -4.06
C LEU A 975 33.95 16.48 -4.48
N ARG A 976 34.70 16.72 -5.57
CA ARG A 976 35.76 15.80 -6.01
C ARG A 976 36.90 15.67 -4.99
N THR A 977 37.25 16.75 -4.28
CA THR A 977 38.28 16.70 -3.22
C THR A 977 37.89 15.75 -2.08
N VAL A 978 36.60 15.61 -1.79
CA VAL A 978 36.07 14.69 -0.76
C VAL A 978 35.56 13.36 -1.33
N GLY A 979 35.81 13.08 -2.61
CA GLY A 979 35.47 11.81 -3.26
C GLY A 979 34.01 11.65 -3.69
N ILE A 980 33.20 12.72 -3.68
CA ILE A 980 31.78 12.68 -4.07
C ILE A 980 31.64 12.96 -5.56
N SER A 981 30.98 12.04 -6.27
CA SER A 981 30.69 12.15 -7.71
C SER A 981 29.34 12.79 -8.03
N ASP A 982 28.34 12.62 -7.17
CA ASP A 982 27.02 13.25 -7.32
C ASP A 982 26.37 13.49 -5.94
N MET A 983 25.68 14.62 -5.78
CA MET A 983 24.92 14.92 -4.57
C MET A 983 23.54 15.47 -4.92
N ASN A 984 22.52 14.94 -4.28
CA ASN A 984 21.13 15.41 -4.40
C ASN A 984 20.59 15.80 -3.03
N LEU A 985 20.10 17.03 -2.93
CA LEU A 985 19.38 17.54 -1.77
C LEU A 985 17.89 17.57 -2.11
N GLN A 986 17.06 16.97 -1.27
CA GLN A 986 15.62 16.89 -1.49
C GLN A 986 14.85 17.33 -0.24
N PHE A 987 13.86 18.19 -0.43
CA PHE A 987 12.81 18.45 0.53
C PHE A 987 11.56 17.70 0.10
N VAL A 988 10.93 16.98 1.04
CA VAL A 988 9.70 16.22 0.77
C VAL A 988 8.66 16.52 1.84
N GLY A 989 7.52 17.06 1.43
CA GLY A 989 6.32 17.15 2.25
C GLY A 989 5.34 16.04 1.87
N GLN A 990 4.74 15.36 2.85
CA GLN A 990 3.70 14.34 2.61
C GLN A 990 2.41 14.64 3.38
N ASN A 991 1.26 14.25 2.81
CA ASN A 991 -0.09 14.48 3.34
C ASN A 991 -0.35 15.96 3.69
N LEU A 992 -0.02 16.86 2.75
CA LEU A 992 0.00 18.30 2.94
C LEU A 992 -1.38 18.93 3.11
N ALA A 993 -2.37 18.45 2.37
CA ALA A 993 -3.75 18.93 2.48
C ALA A 993 -4.75 17.83 2.08
N VAL A 994 -5.98 17.91 2.60
CA VAL A 994 -7.08 17.03 2.21
C VAL A 994 -8.38 17.84 2.12
N TRP A 995 -9.09 17.67 1.01
CA TRP A 995 -10.38 18.29 0.69
C TRP A 995 -11.46 17.20 0.71
N ASP A 996 -12.37 17.30 1.67
CA ASP A 996 -13.38 16.30 2.02
C ASP A 996 -14.56 16.94 2.77
N SER A 997 -15.65 16.19 2.99
CA SER A 997 -16.83 16.62 3.74
C SER A 997 -16.81 16.23 5.23
N VAL A 998 -15.98 15.27 5.64
CA VAL A 998 -15.92 14.71 7.01
C VAL A 998 -15.46 15.75 8.03
N LYS A 999 -14.37 16.48 7.72
CA LYS A 999 -13.71 17.55 8.50
C LYS A 999 -13.21 17.20 9.92
N LEU A 1000 -13.80 16.23 10.62
CA LEU A 1000 -13.49 15.91 12.03
C LEU A 1000 -12.21 15.08 12.21
N TRP A 1001 -11.98 14.13 11.30
CA TRP A 1001 -10.77 13.32 11.23
C TRP A 1001 -10.45 13.04 9.76
N ASP A 1002 -9.37 12.31 9.49
CA ASP A 1002 -8.98 12.00 8.11
C ASP A 1002 -9.99 11.04 7.45
N PRO A 1003 -10.56 11.38 6.28
CA PRO A 1003 -11.58 10.57 5.59
C PRO A 1003 -11.02 9.24 5.04
N GLY A 1004 -9.71 9.16 4.78
CA GLY A 1004 -9.07 7.97 4.22
C GLY A 1004 -9.03 6.79 5.19
N GLN A 1005 -9.09 7.05 6.50
CA GLN A 1005 -9.21 5.98 7.51
C GLN A 1005 -10.64 5.43 7.58
N ALA A 1006 -11.64 6.22 7.19
CA ALA A 1006 -13.07 5.88 7.22
C ALA A 1006 -13.51 5.28 8.58
N SER A 1007 -12.98 5.82 9.68
CA SER A 1007 -13.27 5.37 11.04
C SER A 1007 -14.61 5.91 11.56
N LYS A 1008 -15.31 5.09 12.36
CA LYS A 1008 -16.64 5.36 12.91
C LYS A 1008 -16.68 6.59 13.84
N ASN A 1009 -15.67 6.75 14.69
CA ASN A 1009 -15.58 7.80 15.72
C ASN A 1009 -14.22 8.52 15.74
N GLY A 1010 -13.31 8.21 14.81
CA GLY A 1010 -11.97 8.79 14.80
C GLY A 1010 -11.06 8.32 15.95
N ALA A 1011 -11.47 7.31 16.73
CA ALA A 1011 -10.67 6.71 17.80
C ALA A 1011 -9.65 5.71 17.26
N VAL A 1012 -8.81 6.17 16.34
CA VAL A 1012 -7.74 5.39 15.69
C VAL A 1012 -6.50 6.28 15.55
N TYR A 1013 -5.32 5.67 15.43
CA TYR A 1013 -4.09 6.43 15.26
C TYR A 1013 -4.12 7.23 13.94
N PRO A 1014 -4.03 8.57 13.99
CA PRO A 1014 -4.27 9.43 12.83
C PRO A 1014 -3.14 9.33 11.79
N LEU A 1015 -3.49 9.55 10.52
CA LEU A 1015 -2.48 9.71 9.46
C LEU A 1015 -1.63 10.96 9.71
N GLN A 1016 -0.31 10.80 9.67
CA GLN A 1016 0.64 11.87 9.95
C GLN A 1016 0.91 12.74 8.72
N ARG A 1017 1.05 14.04 8.92
CA ARG A 1017 1.69 14.95 7.96
C ARG A 1017 3.18 14.99 8.25
N THR A 1018 4.01 14.85 7.23
CA THR A 1018 5.46 14.77 7.38
C THR A 1018 6.19 15.81 6.54
N PHE A 1019 7.29 16.31 7.07
CA PHE A 1019 8.24 17.18 6.35
C PHE A 1019 9.63 16.60 6.52
N SER A 1020 10.28 16.29 5.41
CA SER A 1020 11.53 15.53 5.36
C SER A 1020 12.60 16.28 4.59
N ILE A 1021 13.83 16.26 5.11
CA ILE A 1021 15.02 16.67 4.37
C ILE A 1021 15.82 15.40 4.09
N GLN A 1022 16.15 15.17 2.82
CA GLN A 1022 16.95 14.04 2.38
C GLN A 1022 18.22 14.50 1.70
N LEU A 1023 19.30 13.78 1.98
CA LEU A 1023 20.58 13.90 1.31
C LEU A 1023 20.90 12.54 0.68
N THR A 1024 21.19 12.55 -0.62
CA THR A 1024 21.77 11.41 -1.32
C THR A 1024 23.13 11.80 -1.85
N ALA A 1025 24.17 11.07 -1.48
CA ALA A 1025 25.53 11.26 -1.98
C ALA A 1025 26.00 9.96 -2.65
N THR A 1026 26.61 10.12 -3.83
CA THR A 1026 27.25 9.03 -4.56
C THR A 1026 28.76 9.28 -4.59
N PHE A 1027 29.54 8.23 -4.32
CA PHE A 1027 31.00 8.21 -4.40
C PHE A 1027 31.41 7.43 -5.64
#